data_AF-A0A4R4TY37-F1
#
_entry.id   AF-A0A4R4TY37-F1
#
_cell.length_a   1.000
_cell.length_b   1.000
_cell.length_c   1.000
_cell.angle_alpha   90.00
_cell.angle_beta   90.00
_cell.angle_gamma   90.00
#
_symmetry.space_group_name_H-M   'P 1'
#
loop_
_entity.id
_entity.type
_entity.pdbx_description
1 polymer ?
#
loop_
_entity_poly.entity_id
_entity_poly.type
_entity_poly.pdbx_seq_one_letter_code
_entity_poly.pdbx_strand_id
1 'polypeptide(L)'
;MQVYAVYHDGEGKFLLATKNNRGYFFQPNRRNPQGAVYPKGFDLTPYGGGKRALPGGGMNDGESIRGCAAREFREETGVTIDPQAGYQEYRPDIPGYVGKFAAGFFRTTPQNLQAACDAINRIHLDSAGKAARAVREQQIRSYGQLRQNFPKAPMDDELSSVGIRDIDDPTTMAMVYSWQSITGMDWYFSIFAYFLQHVAPTGPAVLHQRKGADMTDQTVQSAAPQLSQALALGQGFNVYGAFDTSSLTVPIVDSTQAGERVFRFRGVDYSVPDYVVAQEDPKSYVVKAVSENREEAQDELSVHAGIGASHGAFSGEIEATFGASRTTTADSFLCSWRSYVPLAVLQVNPSKARRCLTQDFTAAVAALPVPLPVDEELATYFDFFAAYGPFYTKAVVIGGEMSIFNSVRKSSLLTAIDLSASMQAQYDGLFTAGNLDIGVVGAQKWSAYQQASTVAISANGGDQALALRLSGADPWRFEQPSVDLYAQWADSLGSAPAIVDFRLGGVWELVDDPERARALQEAWQLYAAQMHPQLSVQTSSEQMAWPVVATPKPPIVILGTQIKPETPPVMPVGIHAIVFRADDLSVPGGIALNRVYQLANKESWPATYDDMWNACAADIQGSYDLAGNILVLATYGLDRGMPPTHTALGMLETAGAGPVVNDWIAHADAGSMMGGPTTWIGYAFSYAMVGVFGGAPGTAIEVTTSLGGGGKLTLQTFFYRDRFDGQYTIARG
;
A
#
# COMPACT_ATOMS: atom_id res chain seq x y z
N MET A 1 27.78 10.59 19.34
CA MET A 1 26.53 10.11 19.96
C MET A 1 25.40 11.02 19.49
N GLN A 2 24.26 10.46 19.08
CA GLN A 2 23.04 11.21 18.76
C GLN A 2 22.24 11.47 20.05
N VAL A 3 21.59 12.62 20.18
CA VAL A 3 20.80 12.96 21.36
C VAL A 3 19.47 13.54 20.94
N TYR A 4 18.39 12.99 21.49
CA TYR A 4 17.03 13.38 21.17
C TYR A 4 16.33 14.07 22.34
N ALA A 5 15.40 14.97 22.05
CA ALA A 5 14.57 15.64 23.03
C ALA A 5 13.12 15.12 22.98
N VAL A 6 12.59 14.78 24.15
CA VAL A 6 11.16 14.46 24.34
C VAL A 6 10.56 15.56 25.21
N TYR A 7 9.73 16.43 24.61
CA TYR A 7 9.01 17.48 25.33
C TYR A 7 7.60 16.99 25.65
N HIS A 8 7.24 16.91 26.94
CA HIS A 8 6.03 16.21 27.39
C HIS A 8 5.36 16.89 28.58
N ASP A 9 4.09 16.59 28.84
CA ASP A 9 3.36 17.10 30.02
C ASP A 9 3.53 16.23 31.28
N GLY A 10 3.96 14.98 31.09
CA GLY A 10 4.12 13.99 32.16
C GLY A 10 2.82 13.30 32.56
N GLU A 11 1.73 13.56 31.83
CA GLU A 11 0.45 12.84 31.90
C GLU A 11 0.29 11.89 30.70
N GLY A 12 1.29 11.83 29.82
CA GLY A 12 1.30 10.93 28.67
C GLY A 12 1.31 11.64 27.32
N LYS A 13 1.17 12.97 27.29
CA LYS A 13 1.25 13.73 26.03
C LYS A 13 2.64 14.25 25.76
N PHE A 14 3.06 14.18 24.50
CA PHE A 14 4.39 14.59 24.07
C PHE A 14 4.37 15.15 22.64
N LEU A 15 5.38 15.96 22.29
CA LEU A 15 5.55 16.42 20.92
C LEU A 15 6.24 15.37 20.06
N LEU A 16 5.72 15.19 18.85
CA LEU A 16 6.33 14.36 17.82
C LEU A 16 6.32 15.10 16.48
N ALA A 17 7.47 15.14 15.82
CA ALA A 17 7.63 15.80 14.54
C ALA A 17 7.47 14.84 13.36
N THR A 18 7.28 15.39 12.16
CA THR A 18 7.40 14.69 10.88
C THR A 18 8.55 15.32 10.11
N LYS A 19 9.46 14.51 9.57
CA LYS A 19 10.57 15.02 8.76
C LYS A 19 10.12 15.43 7.36
N ASN A 20 10.75 16.46 6.80
CA ASN A 20 10.65 16.78 5.38
C ASN A 20 11.28 15.65 4.55
N ASN A 21 10.79 15.42 3.33
CA ASN A 21 11.49 14.56 2.36
C ASN A 21 12.75 15.26 1.81
N ARG A 22 12.78 16.60 1.82
CA ARG A 22 13.93 17.39 1.40
C ARG A 22 14.14 18.59 2.31
N GLY A 23 15.37 18.80 2.77
CA GLY A 23 15.78 20.00 3.50
C GLY A 23 16.49 20.99 2.58
N TYR A 24 16.16 22.27 2.68
CA TYR A 24 16.71 23.30 1.79
C TYR A 24 17.80 24.14 2.44
N PHE A 25 17.95 24.09 3.76
CA PHE A 25 19.00 24.81 4.46
C PHE A 25 19.39 24.09 5.74
N PHE A 26 20.67 24.21 6.10
CA PHE A 26 21.23 23.59 7.28
C PHE A 26 22.26 24.52 7.91
N GLN A 27 22.30 24.55 9.23
CA GLN A 27 23.12 25.42 10.02
C GLN A 27 24.62 25.11 9.90
N PRO A 28 25.48 26.07 10.29
CA PRO A 28 26.90 25.84 10.41
C PRO A 28 27.23 24.64 11.30
N ASN A 29 28.14 23.79 10.82
CA ASN A 29 28.69 22.69 11.60
C ASN A 29 30.20 22.56 11.35
N ARG A 30 30.85 21.59 11.99
CA ARG A 30 32.31 21.39 11.86
C ARG A 30 32.78 21.18 10.41
N ARG A 31 31.95 20.58 9.54
CA ARG A 31 32.28 20.31 8.14
C ARG A 31 31.97 21.51 7.23
N ASN A 32 30.97 22.31 7.60
CA ASN A 32 30.59 23.50 6.86
C ASN A 32 30.32 24.67 7.85
N PRO A 33 31.36 25.42 8.23
CA PRO A 33 31.24 26.49 9.22
C PRO A 33 30.44 27.71 8.75
N GLN A 34 30.04 27.77 7.48
CA GLN A 34 29.19 28.83 6.94
C GLN A 34 27.70 28.44 6.87
N GLY A 35 27.36 27.18 7.15
CA GLY A 35 26.04 26.62 6.87
C GLY A 35 25.82 26.37 5.37
N ALA A 36 24.73 25.70 5.03
CA ALA A 36 24.43 25.32 3.66
C ALA A 36 23.02 25.75 3.25
N VAL A 37 22.86 26.07 1.96
CA VAL A 37 21.56 26.13 1.29
C VAL A 37 21.60 25.24 0.06
N TYR A 38 20.52 24.52 -0.22
CA TYR A 38 20.42 23.53 -1.27
C TYR A 38 19.25 23.90 -2.20
N PRO A 39 19.45 24.65 -3.31
CA PRO A 39 18.36 25.05 -4.20
C PRO A 39 17.54 23.88 -4.76
N LYS A 40 18.17 22.70 -4.93
CA LYS A 40 17.50 21.46 -5.36
C LYS A 40 16.90 20.64 -4.21
N GLY A 41 17.11 21.07 -2.97
CA GLY A 41 16.85 20.30 -1.76
C GLY A 41 17.89 19.19 -1.55
N PHE A 42 18.26 18.97 -0.29
CA PHE A 42 19.01 17.81 0.17
C PHE A 42 18.01 16.69 0.49
N ASP A 43 18.19 15.52 -0.11
CA ASP A 43 17.30 14.38 0.11
C ASP A 43 17.45 13.83 1.53
N LEU A 44 16.38 13.90 2.31
CA LEU A 44 16.33 13.44 3.69
C LEU A 44 15.80 12.01 3.80
N THR A 45 15.32 11.40 2.71
CA THR A 45 14.75 10.04 2.71
C THR A 45 15.70 8.99 3.33
N PRO A 46 17.02 8.99 3.04
CA PRO A 46 17.97 8.07 3.69
C PRO A 46 18.13 8.29 5.21
N TYR A 47 17.69 9.44 5.72
CA TYR A 47 17.78 9.87 7.11
C TYR A 47 16.39 9.96 7.77
N GLY A 48 15.39 9.27 7.21
CA GLY A 48 14.03 9.22 7.75
C GLY A 48 13.09 10.33 7.24
N GLY A 49 13.38 10.92 6.08
CA GLY A 49 12.47 11.88 5.43
C GLY A 49 11.06 11.32 5.26
N GLY A 50 10.06 12.14 5.56
CA GLY A 50 8.64 11.76 5.53
C GLY A 50 8.17 10.94 6.74
N LYS A 51 9.10 10.45 7.58
CA LYS A 51 8.78 9.66 8.77
C LYS A 51 8.62 10.55 10.00
N ARG A 52 8.03 9.98 11.06
CA ARG A 52 7.92 10.63 12.36
C ARG A 52 9.27 10.58 13.09
N ALA A 53 9.63 11.64 13.78
CA ALA A 53 10.90 11.74 14.49
C ALA A 53 10.79 12.59 15.76
N LEU A 54 11.64 12.30 16.73
CA LEU A 54 11.94 13.24 17.81
C LEU A 54 13.03 14.20 17.32
N PRO A 55 12.95 15.51 17.66
CA PRO A 55 14.04 16.44 17.40
C PRO A 55 15.32 15.97 18.06
N GLY A 56 16.44 16.01 17.35
CA GLY A 56 17.72 15.55 17.88
C GLY A 56 18.85 15.48 16.86
N GLY A 57 20.07 15.55 17.38
CA GLY A 57 21.27 15.61 16.56
C GLY A 57 22.55 15.24 17.33
N GLY A 58 23.69 15.60 16.76
CA GLY A 58 25.00 15.17 17.24
C GLY A 58 25.45 15.95 18.49
N MET A 59 25.84 15.23 19.53
CA MET A 59 26.44 15.84 20.74
C MET A 59 27.84 16.40 20.46
N ASN A 60 28.07 17.65 20.86
CA ASN A 60 29.39 18.27 20.79
C ASN A 60 30.34 17.74 21.86
N ASP A 61 31.65 17.87 21.62
CA ASP A 61 32.67 17.46 22.60
C ASP A 61 32.52 18.24 23.92
N GLY A 62 32.35 17.52 25.03
CA GLY A 62 32.15 18.10 26.36
C GLY A 62 30.73 18.59 26.65
N GLU A 63 29.80 18.48 25.69
CA GLU A 63 28.39 18.82 25.90
C GLU A 63 27.69 17.73 26.73
N SER A 64 26.78 18.14 27.63
CA SER A 64 25.93 17.19 28.36
C SER A 64 24.76 16.74 27.48
N ILE A 65 24.19 15.55 27.74
CA ILE A 65 22.98 15.08 27.02
C ILE A 65 21.85 16.09 27.17
N ARG A 66 21.65 16.63 28.37
CA ARG A 66 20.67 17.69 28.63
C ARG A 66 20.88 18.90 27.72
N GLY A 67 22.11 19.42 27.69
CA GLY A 67 22.46 20.59 26.89
C GLY A 67 22.26 20.33 25.40
N CYS A 68 22.71 19.16 24.94
CA CYS A 68 22.56 18.75 23.56
C CYS A 68 21.09 18.60 23.17
N ALA A 69 20.28 17.84 23.93
CA ALA A 69 18.86 17.65 23.63
C ALA A 69 18.11 19.00 23.57
N ALA A 70 18.34 19.90 24.52
CA ALA A 70 17.70 21.23 24.51
C ALA A 70 18.17 22.11 23.34
N ARG A 71 19.45 22.03 22.98
CA ARG A 71 20.01 22.75 21.82
C ARG A 71 19.40 22.24 20.51
N GLU A 72 19.42 20.93 20.28
CA GLU A 72 18.89 20.29 19.06
C GLU A 72 17.39 20.54 18.92
N PHE A 73 16.63 20.46 20.02
CA PHE A 73 15.20 20.82 20.01
C PHE A 73 14.99 22.25 19.53
N ARG A 74 15.78 23.22 20.02
CA ARG A 74 15.69 24.61 19.59
C ARG A 74 16.13 24.79 18.14
N GLU A 75 17.17 24.08 17.70
CA GLU A 75 17.71 24.17 16.35
C GLU A 75 16.69 23.69 15.31
N GLU A 76 16.02 22.57 15.55
CA GLU A 76 15.03 22.03 14.61
C GLU A 76 13.65 22.67 14.72
N THR A 77 13.24 23.13 15.90
CA THR A 77 11.86 23.60 16.14
C THR A 77 11.73 25.11 16.26
N GLY A 78 12.83 25.81 16.52
CA GLY A 78 12.86 27.24 16.85
C GLY A 78 12.40 27.60 18.27
N VAL A 79 11.87 26.63 19.04
CA VAL A 79 11.39 26.84 20.41
C VAL A 79 12.47 26.52 21.44
N THR A 80 12.64 27.40 22.42
CA THR A 80 13.54 27.16 23.55
C THR A 80 12.78 26.49 24.69
N ILE A 81 13.31 25.37 25.18
CA ILE A 81 12.81 24.67 26.37
C ILE A 81 13.70 24.98 27.57
N ASP A 82 13.12 25.01 28.78
CA ASP A 82 13.89 25.16 30.01
C ASP A 82 14.65 23.86 30.29
N PRO A 83 16.00 23.86 30.26
CA PRO A 83 16.76 22.65 30.46
C PRO A 83 16.70 22.11 31.91
N GLN A 84 16.17 22.87 32.87
CA GLN A 84 16.12 22.48 34.28
C GLN A 84 14.76 21.90 34.71
N ALA A 85 13.68 22.22 33.99
CA ALA A 85 12.32 21.85 34.39
C ALA A 85 12.05 20.35 34.16
N GLY A 86 11.93 19.60 35.27
CA GLY A 86 11.48 18.20 35.27
C GLY A 86 12.29 17.27 34.37
N TYR A 87 13.59 17.52 34.23
CA TYR A 87 14.46 16.80 33.31
C TYR A 87 14.74 15.36 33.77
N GLN A 88 14.65 14.40 32.85
CA GLN A 88 15.20 13.06 33.01
C GLN A 88 16.09 12.68 31.83
N GLU A 89 17.05 11.79 32.07
CA GLU A 89 18.01 11.34 31.05
C GLU A 89 17.85 9.85 30.82
N TYR A 90 17.94 9.43 29.56
CA TYR A 90 18.02 8.02 29.18
C TYR A 90 19.32 7.75 28.42
N ARG A 91 20.05 6.76 28.91
CA ARG A 91 21.19 6.15 28.21
C ARG A 91 20.85 4.67 27.98
N PRO A 92 20.82 4.21 26.73
CA PRO A 92 20.55 2.81 26.45
C PRO A 92 21.69 1.94 26.97
N ASP A 93 21.36 0.96 27.81
CA ASP A 93 22.25 -0.15 28.21
C ASP A 93 21.90 -1.42 27.43
N ILE A 94 21.62 -1.25 26.14
CA ILE A 94 21.26 -2.35 25.23
C ILE A 94 22.48 -2.64 24.35
N PRO A 95 22.95 -3.92 24.27
CA PRO A 95 24.05 -4.30 23.39
C PRO A 95 23.86 -3.77 21.97
N GLY A 96 24.91 -3.15 21.43
CA GLY A 96 24.85 -2.52 20.11
C GLY A 96 24.37 -1.06 20.11
N TYR A 97 23.78 -0.55 21.19
CA TYR A 97 23.34 0.85 21.33
C TYR A 97 24.08 1.67 22.37
N VAL A 98 24.85 1.02 23.25
CA VAL A 98 25.68 1.68 24.26
C VAL A 98 26.56 2.76 23.63
N GLY A 99 26.37 4.01 24.04
CA GLY A 99 27.13 5.17 23.57
C GLY A 99 26.77 5.68 22.16
N LYS A 100 25.82 5.05 21.46
CA LYS A 100 25.40 5.49 20.11
C LYS A 100 24.37 6.61 20.15
N PHE A 101 23.39 6.51 21.05
CA PHE A 101 22.38 7.55 21.26
C PHE A 101 22.04 7.76 22.74
N ALA A 102 21.34 8.85 23.02
CA ALA A 102 20.70 9.12 24.30
C ALA A 102 19.44 9.99 24.12
N ALA A 103 18.66 10.18 25.18
CA ALA A 103 17.52 11.09 25.16
C ALA A 103 17.42 11.94 26.44
N GLY A 104 16.96 13.18 26.27
CA GLY A 104 16.55 14.07 27.35
C GLY A 104 15.02 14.23 27.34
N PHE A 105 14.39 13.98 28.49
CA PHE A 105 12.96 14.17 28.70
C PHE A 105 12.75 15.48 29.45
N PHE A 106 11.94 16.37 28.90
CA PHE A 106 11.68 17.70 29.43
C PHE A 106 10.20 17.83 29.74
N ARG A 107 9.88 17.82 31.04
CA ARG A 107 8.51 17.96 31.50
C ARG A 107 8.07 19.42 31.49
N THR A 108 6.84 19.65 31.05
CA THR A 108 6.19 20.96 31.05
C THR A 108 4.73 20.84 31.48
N THR A 109 3.97 21.93 31.44
CA THR A 109 2.51 21.89 31.62
C THR A 109 1.82 21.61 30.28
N PRO A 110 0.60 21.03 30.28
CA PRO A 110 -0.17 20.86 29.04
C PRO A 110 -0.35 22.15 28.23
N GLN A 111 -0.51 23.29 28.91
CA GLN A 111 -0.64 24.61 28.27
C GLN A 111 0.65 25.02 27.56
N ASN A 112 1.81 24.81 28.18
CA ASN A 112 3.10 25.10 27.57
C ASN A 112 3.42 24.12 26.44
N LEU A 113 3.02 22.85 26.56
CA LEU A 113 3.15 21.85 25.50
C LEU A 113 2.36 22.28 24.25
N GLN A 114 1.11 22.71 24.44
CA GLN A 114 0.27 23.25 23.37
C GLN A 114 0.85 24.55 22.79
N ALA A 115 1.28 25.48 23.63
CA ALA A 115 1.88 26.74 23.18
C ALA A 115 3.16 26.49 22.35
N ALA A 116 3.98 25.51 22.74
CA ALA A 116 5.14 25.09 21.95
C ALA A 116 4.70 24.49 20.61
N CYS A 117 3.75 23.55 20.59
CA CYS A 117 3.23 22.95 19.35
C CYS A 117 2.71 24.02 18.37
N ASP A 118 1.95 24.99 18.89
CA ASP A 118 1.39 26.08 18.08
C ASP A 118 2.48 27.02 17.56
N ALA A 119 3.44 27.41 18.40
CA ALA A 119 4.57 28.25 18.00
C ALA A 119 5.41 27.57 16.91
N ILE A 120 5.70 26.27 17.06
CA ILE A 120 6.46 25.50 16.08
C ILE A 120 5.75 25.53 14.73
N ASN A 121 4.49 25.09 14.66
CA ASN A 121 3.79 25.01 13.38
C ASN A 121 3.50 26.38 12.75
N ARG A 122 2.99 27.33 13.53
CA ARG A 122 2.45 28.60 12.99
C ARG A 122 3.50 29.67 12.79
N ILE A 123 4.62 29.61 13.51
CA ILE A 123 5.66 30.64 13.46
C ILE A 123 6.92 30.07 12.80
N HIS A 124 7.47 29.00 13.37
CA HIS A 124 8.79 28.52 12.97
C HIS A 124 8.75 27.74 11.66
N LEU A 125 7.87 26.73 11.52
CA LEU A 125 7.75 25.91 10.32
C LEU A 125 7.10 26.66 9.15
N ASP A 126 6.15 27.56 9.41
CA ASP A 126 5.67 28.50 8.37
C ASP A 126 6.81 29.39 7.84
N SER A 127 7.66 29.92 8.73
CA SER A 127 8.85 30.67 8.31
C SER A 127 9.87 29.79 7.59
N ALA A 128 10.01 28.51 7.96
CA ALA A 128 10.86 27.53 7.28
C ALA A 128 10.38 27.27 5.84
N GLY A 129 9.08 27.02 5.65
CA GLY A 129 8.49 26.79 4.33
C GLY A 129 8.65 27.98 3.38
N LYS A 130 8.57 29.21 3.90
CA LYS A 130 8.87 30.45 3.15
C LYS A 130 10.36 30.55 2.79
N ALA A 131 11.24 30.25 3.74
CA ALA A 131 12.69 30.23 3.51
C ALA A 131 13.10 29.18 2.46
N ALA A 132 12.58 27.95 2.57
CA ALA A 132 12.80 26.86 1.64
C ALA A 132 12.35 27.22 0.21
N ARG A 133 11.19 27.88 0.08
CA ARG A 133 10.72 28.41 -1.21
C ARG A 133 11.70 29.44 -1.79
N ALA A 134 12.13 30.42 -0.99
CA ALA A 134 13.08 31.43 -1.43
C ALA A 134 14.46 30.85 -1.83
N VAL A 135 14.90 29.77 -1.18
CA VAL A 135 16.10 29.01 -1.58
C VAL A 135 15.89 28.30 -2.93
N ARG A 136 14.75 27.63 -3.14
CA ARG A 136 14.42 26.99 -4.43
C ARG A 136 14.38 27.97 -5.59
N GLU A 137 13.80 29.14 -5.35
CA GLU A 137 13.69 30.23 -6.31
C GLU A 137 15.00 31.03 -6.46
N GLN A 138 16.07 30.62 -5.77
CA GLN A 138 17.41 31.23 -5.79
C GLN A 138 17.46 32.71 -5.36
N GLN A 139 16.46 33.15 -4.60
CA GLN A 139 16.42 34.47 -3.94
C GLN A 139 17.34 34.51 -2.72
N ILE A 140 17.54 33.36 -2.07
CA ILE A 140 18.51 33.16 -0.98
C ILE A 140 19.63 32.25 -1.49
N ARG A 141 20.88 32.72 -1.40
CA ARG A 141 22.06 32.00 -1.92
C ARG A 141 23.08 31.63 -0.86
N SER A 142 22.89 32.10 0.37
CA SER A 142 23.73 31.72 1.50
C SER A 142 22.89 31.59 2.78
N TYR A 143 23.39 30.78 3.72
CA TYR A 143 22.75 30.61 5.01
C TYR A 143 22.70 31.92 5.82
N GLY A 144 23.71 32.78 5.69
CA GLY A 144 23.71 34.12 6.30
C GLY A 144 22.55 35.01 5.80
N GLN A 145 22.28 35.01 4.49
CA GLN A 145 21.12 35.71 3.92
C GLN A 145 19.79 35.12 4.44
N LEU A 146 19.73 33.79 4.57
CA LEU A 146 18.56 33.11 5.12
C LEU A 146 18.24 33.60 6.53
N ARG A 147 19.24 33.65 7.43
CA ARG A 147 19.06 34.10 8.82
C ARG A 147 18.65 35.56 8.93
N GLN A 148 19.09 36.40 8.00
CA GLN A 148 18.69 37.82 7.94
C GLN A 148 17.22 37.97 7.50
N ASN A 149 16.81 37.25 6.46
CA ASN A 149 15.49 37.41 5.85
C ASN A 149 14.38 36.60 6.55
N PHE A 150 14.74 35.47 7.18
CA PHE A 150 13.81 34.57 7.87
C PHE A 150 14.31 34.27 9.30
N PRO A 151 14.43 35.28 10.18
CA PRO A 151 15.02 35.11 11.51
C PRO A 151 14.22 34.19 12.43
N LYS A 152 12.96 33.89 12.09
CA LYS A 152 12.08 32.99 12.83
C LYS A 152 12.12 31.54 12.34
N ALA A 153 12.71 31.26 11.18
CA ALA A 153 12.89 29.88 10.73
C ALA A 153 13.76 29.12 11.76
N PRO A 154 13.55 27.80 11.92
CA PRO A 154 14.51 26.94 12.61
C PRO A 154 15.90 27.04 11.94
N MET A 155 16.90 26.51 12.61
CA MET A 155 18.27 26.51 12.09
C MET A 155 18.43 25.49 10.95
N ASP A 156 17.68 24.39 11.01
CA ASP A 156 17.67 23.35 9.99
C ASP A 156 16.27 23.13 9.42
N ASP A 157 16.18 22.84 8.13
CA ASP A 157 14.92 22.58 7.41
C ASP A 157 14.52 21.09 7.43
N GLU A 158 14.59 20.47 8.61
CA GLU A 158 14.37 19.03 8.74
C GLU A 158 12.93 18.63 8.99
N LEU A 159 12.09 19.52 9.54
CA LEU A 159 10.74 19.20 10.00
C LEU A 159 9.66 19.85 9.13
N SER A 160 8.61 19.08 8.80
CA SER A 160 7.44 19.55 8.04
C SER A 160 6.26 19.92 8.95
N SER A 161 6.14 19.26 10.09
CA SER A 161 5.04 19.44 11.05
C SER A 161 5.41 18.90 12.42
N VAL A 162 4.78 19.43 13.47
CA VAL A 162 4.80 18.87 14.81
C VAL A 162 3.38 18.66 15.31
N GLY A 163 3.13 17.57 16.02
CA GLY A 163 1.84 17.32 16.68
C GLY A 163 2.03 16.85 18.11
N ILE A 164 1.03 17.09 18.95
CA ILE A 164 0.93 16.44 20.25
C ILE A 164 0.36 15.04 20.05
N ARG A 165 1.03 14.07 20.66
CA ARG A 165 0.63 12.67 20.69
C ARG A 165 0.35 12.26 22.12
N ASP A 166 -0.55 11.30 22.28
CA ASP A 166 -1.03 10.84 23.57
C ASP A 166 -0.76 9.33 23.68
N ILE A 167 -0.11 8.88 24.76
CA ILE A 167 0.15 7.45 24.96
C ILE A 167 -1.14 6.64 25.19
N ASP A 168 -2.23 7.30 25.59
CA ASP A 168 -3.54 6.65 25.74
C ASP A 168 -4.30 6.56 24.39
N ASP A 169 -3.80 7.21 23.32
CA ASP A 169 -4.33 7.07 21.97
C ASP A 169 -3.75 5.80 21.30
N PRO A 170 -4.59 4.78 21.01
CA PRO A 170 -4.12 3.53 20.42
C PRO A 170 -3.42 3.70 19.07
N THR A 171 -3.76 4.74 18.29
CA THR A 171 -3.10 5.01 17.00
C THR A 171 -1.67 5.51 17.20
N THR A 172 -1.45 6.35 18.22
CA THR A 172 -0.13 6.78 18.65
C THR A 172 0.70 5.57 19.11
N MET A 173 0.12 4.68 19.91
CA MET A 173 0.82 3.51 20.41
C MET A 173 1.13 2.49 19.31
N ALA A 174 0.20 2.23 18.39
CA ALA A 174 0.45 1.38 17.23
C ALA A 174 1.61 1.91 16.37
N MET A 175 1.64 3.22 16.13
CA MET A 175 2.75 3.89 15.45
C MET A 175 4.07 3.71 16.20
N VAL A 176 4.12 3.93 17.51
CA VAL A 176 5.34 3.76 18.31
C VAL A 176 5.82 2.30 18.28
N TYR A 177 4.93 1.32 18.45
CA TYR A 177 5.29 -0.09 18.38
C TYR A 177 5.82 -0.51 17.01
N SER A 178 5.30 0.07 15.92
CA SER A 178 5.81 -0.21 14.57
C SER A 178 7.29 0.14 14.38
N TRP A 179 7.84 1.07 15.18
CA TRP A 179 9.24 1.46 15.06
C TRP A 179 10.21 0.37 15.52
N GLN A 180 9.75 -0.60 16.31
CA GLN A 180 10.57 -1.74 16.75
C GLN A 180 11.04 -2.60 15.56
N SER A 181 10.24 -2.68 14.50
CA SER A 181 10.53 -3.48 13.30
C SER A 181 11.17 -2.69 12.16
N ILE A 182 11.35 -1.37 12.30
CA ILE A 182 11.92 -0.53 11.25
C ILE A 182 13.39 -0.26 11.55
N THR A 183 14.28 -0.84 10.75
CA THR A 183 15.72 -0.58 10.83
C THR A 183 16.01 0.93 10.76
N GLY A 184 16.68 1.47 11.79
CA GLY A 184 16.97 2.89 11.88
C GLY A 184 15.92 3.71 12.64
N MET A 185 14.84 3.09 13.14
CA MET A 185 13.88 3.71 14.06
C MET A 185 13.74 2.93 15.38
N ASP A 186 14.36 1.76 15.50
CA ASP A 186 14.30 0.91 16.67
C ASP A 186 14.92 1.57 17.91
N TRP A 187 15.88 2.49 17.75
CA TRP A 187 16.33 3.33 18.86
C TRP A 187 15.29 4.36 19.32
N TYR A 188 14.44 4.88 18.43
CA TYR A 188 13.32 5.73 18.85
C TYR A 188 12.33 4.94 19.70
N PHE A 189 12.04 3.69 19.31
CA PHE A 189 11.24 2.79 20.12
C PHE A 189 11.85 2.62 21.53
N SER A 190 13.17 2.44 21.64
CA SER A 190 13.87 2.33 22.92
C SER A 190 13.70 3.57 23.81
N ILE A 191 13.72 4.78 23.23
CA ILE A 191 13.46 6.04 23.96
C ILE A 191 12.02 6.07 24.49
N PHE A 192 11.06 5.63 23.67
CA PHE A 192 9.64 5.59 24.08
C PHE A 192 9.34 4.49 25.10
N ALA A 193 9.96 3.32 24.99
CA ALA A 193 9.86 2.28 26.02
C ALA A 193 10.32 2.82 27.38
N TYR A 194 11.42 3.59 27.41
CA TYR A 194 11.87 4.27 28.62
C TYR A 194 10.85 5.33 29.09
N PHE A 195 10.31 6.15 28.18
CA PHE A 195 9.28 7.16 28.49
C PHE A 195 8.08 6.55 29.22
N LEU A 196 7.53 5.47 28.68
CA LEU A 196 6.36 4.78 29.23
C LEU A 196 6.64 4.16 30.60
N GLN A 197 7.83 3.61 30.80
CA GLN A 197 8.20 2.92 32.04
C GLN A 197 8.59 3.87 33.17
N HIS A 198 9.24 5.00 32.86
CA HIS A 198 9.95 5.80 33.88
C HIS A 198 9.51 7.26 33.95
N VAL A 199 8.89 7.81 32.90
CA VAL A 199 8.61 9.24 32.79
C VAL A 199 7.12 9.56 32.87
N ALA A 200 6.28 8.76 32.21
CA ALA A 200 4.82 8.88 32.22
C ALA A 200 4.15 7.56 32.70
N PRO A 201 4.36 7.13 33.95
CA PRO A 201 3.87 5.84 34.46
C PRO A 201 2.34 5.78 34.64
N THR A 202 1.59 6.84 34.28
CA THR A 202 0.13 6.91 34.42
C THR A 202 -0.64 6.25 33.27
N GLY A 203 0.02 5.72 32.23
CA GLY A 203 -0.58 4.73 31.32
C GLY A 203 -0.94 3.44 32.06
N PRO A 204 -1.82 2.56 31.53
CA PRO A 204 -2.64 1.62 32.31
C PRO A 204 -1.82 0.59 33.10
N ALA A 205 -1.39 1.00 34.29
CA ALA A 205 -0.80 0.20 35.34
C ALA A 205 -1.57 0.41 36.65
N VAL A 206 -2.91 0.23 36.61
CA VAL A 206 -3.71 -0.02 37.82
C VAL A 206 -4.79 -1.07 37.52
N LEU A 207 -4.38 -2.33 37.42
CA LEU A 207 -5.24 -3.50 37.63
C LEU A 207 -4.70 -4.32 38.80
N HIS A 208 -4.57 -3.68 39.97
CA HIS A 208 -4.53 -4.41 41.24
C HIS A 208 -5.24 -3.64 42.35
N GLN A 209 -6.26 -4.32 42.89
CA GLN A 209 -6.86 -4.18 44.22
C GLN A 209 -7.61 -2.88 44.54
N ARG A 210 -8.91 -2.88 44.23
CA ARG A 210 -9.91 -2.34 45.17
C ARG A 210 -10.78 -3.48 45.69
N LYS A 211 -10.46 -3.88 46.92
CA LYS A 211 -11.33 -4.64 47.83
C LYS A 211 -12.54 -3.76 48.17
N GLY A 212 -13.75 -4.26 47.99
CA GLY A 212 -14.95 -3.56 48.39
C GLY A 212 -16.22 -4.41 48.31
N ALA A 213 -16.66 -4.83 49.48
CA ALA A 213 -18.04 -5.15 49.87
C ALA A 213 -18.73 -6.37 49.24
N ASP A 214 -18.63 -7.44 50.02
CA ASP A 214 -19.65 -8.47 50.27
C ASP A 214 -21.09 -7.96 50.10
N MET A 215 -21.80 -8.48 49.10
CA MET A 215 -23.25 -8.71 49.14
C MET A 215 -23.54 -9.99 48.38
N THR A 216 -23.85 -11.02 49.16
CA THR A 216 -24.34 -12.31 48.71
C THR A 216 -25.79 -12.14 48.24
N ASP A 217 -26.03 -12.35 46.96
CA ASP A 217 -27.33 -12.87 46.50
C ASP A 217 -27.09 -13.88 45.37
N GLN A 218 -27.17 -15.17 45.72
CA GLN A 218 -27.04 -16.28 44.79
C GLN A 218 -28.34 -16.43 44.00
N THR A 219 -28.40 -15.76 42.85
CA THR A 219 -29.24 -16.21 41.74
C THR A 219 -28.36 -17.02 40.79
N VAL A 220 -28.87 -18.19 40.37
CA VAL A 220 -28.20 -19.11 39.46
C VAL A 220 -27.89 -18.38 38.14
N GLN A 221 -26.65 -17.95 38.01
CA GLN A 221 -26.15 -17.18 36.87
C GLN A 221 -25.98 -18.16 35.69
N SER A 222 -26.85 -18.06 34.69
CA SER A 222 -26.58 -18.66 33.38
C SER A 222 -25.23 -18.13 32.90
N ALA A 223 -24.32 -18.99 32.45
CA ALA A 223 -23.03 -18.58 31.91
C ALA A 223 -23.23 -17.46 30.88
N ALA A 224 -22.41 -16.41 30.98
CA ALA A 224 -22.48 -15.29 30.05
C ALA A 224 -22.37 -15.80 28.60
N PRO A 225 -23.20 -15.34 27.65
CA PRO A 225 -23.11 -15.78 26.27
C PRO A 225 -21.74 -15.43 25.68
N GLN A 226 -21.21 -16.28 24.80
CA GLN A 226 -19.96 -16.01 24.11
C GLN A 226 -20.15 -14.91 23.07
N LEU A 227 -19.23 -13.93 23.01
CA LEU A 227 -19.22 -12.96 21.92
C LEU A 227 -18.62 -13.60 20.66
N SER A 228 -19.46 -14.01 19.71
CA SER A 228 -19.04 -14.80 18.55
C SER A 228 -17.99 -14.10 17.67
N GLN A 229 -18.02 -12.76 17.57
CA GLN A 229 -17.03 -11.98 16.84
C GLN A 229 -15.61 -12.11 17.43
N ALA A 230 -15.47 -12.45 18.72
CA ALA A 230 -14.17 -12.71 19.33
C ALA A 230 -13.49 -13.95 18.76
N LEU A 231 -14.24 -14.89 18.16
CA LEU A 231 -13.70 -16.08 17.51
C LEU A 231 -12.99 -15.77 16.19
N ALA A 232 -13.23 -14.60 15.60
CA ALA A 232 -12.49 -14.17 14.43
C ALA A 232 -11.04 -13.80 14.76
N LEU A 233 -10.69 -13.54 16.02
CA LEU A 233 -9.31 -13.25 16.44
C LEU A 233 -8.45 -14.51 16.49
N GLY A 234 -7.18 -14.38 16.11
CA GLY A 234 -6.27 -15.52 16.06
C GLY A 234 -6.57 -16.54 14.96
N GLN A 235 -7.37 -16.17 13.95
CA GLN A 235 -7.51 -16.95 12.72
C GLN A 235 -6.47 -16.50 11.70
N GLY A 236 -6.04 -17.43 10.86
CA GLY A 236 -5.25 -17.12 9.68
C GLY A 236 -6.02 -16.24 8.69
N PHE A 237 -5.29 -15.52 7.83
CA PHE A 237 -5.88 -14.57 6.89
C PHE A 237 -5.23 -14.70 5.50
N ASN A 238 -6.06 -14.94 4.48
CA ASN A 238 -5.64 -14.90 3.08
C ASN A 238 -5.53 -13.45 2.62
N VAL A 239 -4.32 -12.91 2.67
CA VAL A 239 -4.06 -11.51 2.30
C VAL A 239 -4.22 -11.23 0.81
N TYR A 240 -4.49 -12.21 -0.06
CA TYR A 240 -4.80 -11.94 -1.48
C TYR A 240 -6.30 -11.88 -1.78
N GLY A 241 -7.15 -12.22 -0.80
CA GLY A 241 -8.61 -12.18 -0.91
C GLY A 241 -9.21 -10.78 -0.69
N ALA A 242 -10.50 -10.76 -0.35
CA ALA A 242 -11.22 -9.55 0.05
C ALA A 242 -10.78 -9.08 1.45
N PHE A 243 -10.95 -7.80 1.77
CA PHE A 243 -10.63 -7.25 3.09
C PHE A 243 -11.82 -7.43 4.05
N ASP A 244 -12.30 -8.66 4.18
CA ASP A 244 -13.45 -9.00 5.01
C ASP A 244 -13.31 -10.40 5.64
N THR A 245 -14.36 -10.87 6.31
CA THR A 245 -14.37 -12.17 6.99
C THR A 245 -14.32 -13.37 6.03
N SER A 246 -14.54 -13.19 4.71
CA SER A 246 -14.43 -14.27 3.73
C SER A 246 -12.99 -14.71 3.49
N SER A 247 -12.01 -13.86 3.86
CA SER A 247 -10.58 -14.15 3.77
C SER A 247 -10.01 -14.82 5.03
N LEU A 248 -10.84 -15.10 6.04
CA LEU A 248 -10.42 -15.90 7.18
C LEU A 248 -10.14 -17.34 6.73
N THR A 249 -9.01 -17.91 7.17
CA THR A 249 -8.61 -19.29 6.85
C THR A 249 -8.91 -20.22 8.04
N VAL A 250 -7.92 -20.96 8.52
CA VAL A 250 -8.07 -21.86 9.66
C VAL A 250 -7.72 -21.15 10.98
N PRO A 251 -8.32 -21.55 12.11
CA PRO A 251 -7.92 -21.07 13.43
C PRO A 251 -6.47 -21.41 13.76
N ILE A 252 -5.67 -20.41 14.12
CA ILE A 252 -4.30 -20.57 14.62
C ILE A 252 -4.30 -20.65 16.15
N VAL A 253 -5.20 -19.90 16.79
CA VAL A 253 -5.41 -19.91 18.24
C VAL A 253 -6.68 -20.69 18.56
N ASP A 254 -6.58 -21.67 19.44
CA ASP A 254 -7.68 -22.44 19.99
C ASP A 254 -8.29 -21.72 21.19
N SER A 255 -9.46 -21.12 20.99
CA SER A 255 -10.18 -20.43 22.06
C SER A 255 -10.60 -21.34 23.22
N THR A 256 -10.73 -22.64 23.00
CA THR A 256 -11.16 -23.61 24.03
C THR A 256 -10.07 -23.91 25.04
N GLN A 257 -8.81 -23.66 24.68
CA GLN A 257 -7.65 -23.80 25.57
C GLN A 257 -7.37 -22.52 26.37
N ALA A 258 -8.08 -21.43 26.09
CA ALA A 258 -7.94 -20.18 26.82
C ALA A 258 -8.83 -20.18 28.06
N GLY A 259 -8.37 -19.48 29.11
CA GLY A 259 -9.29 -19.05 30.17
C GLY A 259 -10.35 -18.10 29.61
N GLU A 260 -11.45 -17.92 30.32
CA GLU A 260 -12.49 -16.96 29.96
C GLU A 260 -12.42 -15.70 30.84
N ARG A 261 -12.81 -14.57 30.27
CA ARG A 261 -13.04 -13.32 31.00
C ARG A 261 -14.36 -12.69 30.56
N VAL A 262 -14.96 -11.93 31.47
CA VAL A 262 -16.17 -11.17 31.16
C VAL A 262 -15.78 -9.87 30.44
N PHE A 263 -16.44 -9.60 29.32
CA PHE A 263 -16.44 -8.33 28.62
C PHE A 263 -17.86 -7.79 28.61
N ARG A 264 -18.08 -6.67 29.29
CA ARG A 264 -19.37 -5.96 29.22
C ARG A 264 -19.40 -5.16 27.92
N PHE A 265 -20.36 -5.48 27.06
CA PHE A 265 -20.57 -4.84 25.77
C PHE A 265 -22.05 -4.49 25.64
N ARG A 266 -22.33 -3.20 25.42
CA ARG A 266 -23.67 -2.65 25.25
C ARG A 266 -24.60 -2.98 26.43
N GLY A 267 -24.03 -3.01 27.63
CA GLY A 267 -24.74 -3.35 28.87
C GLY A 267 -25.03 -4.84 29.09
N VAL A 268 -24.57 -5.71 28.18
CA VAL A 268 -24.66 -7.17 28.31
C VAL A 268 -23.27 -7.72 28.62
N ASP A 269 -23.18 -8.65 29.58
CA ASP A 269 -21.94 -9.32 29.91
C ASP A 269 -21.75 -10.50 28.95
N TYR A 270 -20.64 -10.50 28.22
CA TYR A 270 -20.25 -11.59 27.33
C TYR A 270 -19.01 -12.31 27.85
N SER A 271 -18.91 -13.61 27.60
CA SER A 271 -17.66 -14.35 27.76
C SER A 271 -16.78 -14.19 26.52
N VAL A 272 -15.50 -13.85 26.74
CA VAL A 272 -14.47 -13.81 25.71
C VAL A 272 -13.20 -14.54 26.18
N PRO A 273 -12.38 -15.10 25.28
CA PRO A 273 -11.11 -15.70 25.65
C PRO A 273 -10.17 -14.71 26.36
N ASP A 274 -9.38 -15.17 27.32
CA ASP A 274 -8.51 -14.31 28.14
C ASP A 274 -7.30 -13.72 27.37
N TYR A 275 -7.02 -14.24 26.17
CA TYR A 275 -6.09 -13.60 25.23
C TYR A 275 -6.71 -12.40 24.50
N VAL A 276 -8.02 -12.15 24.61
CA VAL A 276 -8.68 -11.02 23.98
C VAL A 276 -8.65 -9.80 24.91
N VAL A 277 -8.14 -8.70 24.38
CA VAL A 277 -8.26 -7.36 24.95
C VAL A 277 -9.37 -6.65 24.19
N ALA A 278 -10.38 -6.17 24.91
CA ALA A 278 -11.56 -5.55 24.32
C ALA A 278 -11.72 -4.11 24.82
N GLN A 279 -12.10 -3.23 23.91
CA GLN A 279 -12.45 -1.83 24.18
C GLN A 279 -13.83 -1.54 23.59
N GLU A 280 -14.71 -0.93 24.37
CA GLU A 280 -16.04 -0.48 23.94
C GLU A 280 -16.00 1.00 23.52
N ASP A 281 -16.95 1.39 22.67
CA ASP A 281 -17.20 2.76 22.20
C ASP A 281 -15.96 3.52 21.69
N PRO A 282 -15.14 2.92 20.80
CA PRO A 282 -14.13 3.66 20.06
C PRO A 282 -14.75 4.79 19.23
N LYS A 283 -13.98 5.85 18.96
CA LYS A 283 -14.45 6.95 18.10
C LYS A 283 -14.62 6.48 16.66
N SER A 284 -15.67 6.95 15.99
CA SER A 284 -15.82 6.84 14.54
C SER A 284 -14.62 7.45 13.81
N TYR A 285 -14.26 6.84 12.68
CA TYR A 285 -13.15 7.29 11.85
C TYR A 285 -13.46 7.03 10.37
N VAL A 286 -12.76 7.78 9.52
CA VAL A 286 -12.85 7.67 8.07
C VAL A 286 -11.48 7.31 7.52
N VAL A 287 -11.45 6.36 6.60
CA VAL A 287 -10.29 6.04 5.78
C VAL A 287 -10.61 6.46 4.36
N LYS A 288 -9.72 7.25 3.77
CA LYS A 288 -9.88 7.74 2.39
C LYS A 288 -8.63 7.44 1.58
N ALA A 289 -8.83 7.02 0.35
CA ALA A 289 -7.81 6.67 -0.63
C ALA A 289 -8.11 7.36 -1.95
N VAL A 290 -7.08 7.92 -2.58
CA VAL A 290 -7.13 8.39 -3.97
C VAL A 290 -5.84 7.95 -4.63
N SER A 291 -5.92 6.86 -5.38
CA SER A 291 -4.77 6.15 -5.91
C SER A 291 -4.72 6.30 -7.43
N GLU A 292 -3.53 6.56 -7.99
CA GLU A 292 -3.34 6.74 -9.43
C GLU A 292 -3.38 5.42 -10.21
N ASN A 293 -3.16 4.30 -9.51
CA ASN A 293 -3.16 2.97 -10.09
C ASN A 293 -3.55 1.92 -9.02
N ARG A 294 -3.63 0.66 -9.46
CA ARG A 294 -3.98 -0.49 -8.63
C ARG A 294 -2.98 -0.73 -7.50
N GLU A 295 -1.69 -0.59 -7.75
CA GLU A 295 -0.65 -0.84 -6.75
C GLU A 295 -0.76 0.14 -5.58
N GLU A 296 -0.88 1.43 -5.85
CA GLU A 296 -1.04 2.44 -4.81
C GLU A 296 -2.30 2.19 -3.95
N ALA A 297 -3.41 1.75 -4.55
CA ALA A 297 -4.62 1.40 -3.81
C ALA A 297 -4.42 0.19 -2.88
N GLN A 298 -3.69 -0.83 -3.35
CA GLN A 298 -3.35 -2.00 -2.55
C GLN A 298 -2.34 -1.68 -1.46
N ASP A 299 -1.38 -0.80 -1.73
CA ASP A 299 -0.39 -0.33 -0.77
C ASP A 299 -1.05 0.41 0.39
N GLU A 300 -1.98 1.32 0.09
CA GLU A 300 -2.75 2.04 1.11
C GLU A 300 -3.58 1.08 1.98
N LEU A 301 -4.26 0.11 1.36
CA LEU A 301 -5.03 -0.90 2.08
C LEU A 301 -4.14 -1.83 2.92
N SER A 302 -2.98 -2.20 2.40
CA SER A 302 -1.98 -3.01 3.10
C SER A 302 -1.43 -2.32 4.35
N VAL A 303 -1.09 -1.04 4.21
CA VAL A 303 -0.65 -0.21 5.34
C VAL A 303 -1.77 -0.09 6.38
N HIS A 304 -3.01 0.13 5.95
CA HIS A 304 -4.17 0.17 6.86
C HIS A 304 -4.35 -1.16 7.60
N ALA A 305 -4.22 -2.29 6.92
CA ALA A 305 -4.30 -3.62 7.51
C ALA A 305 -3.12 -3.94 8.46
N GLY A 306 -2.02 -3.18 8.43
CA GLY A 306 -0.82 -3.44 9.24
C GLY A 306 0.22 -4.34 8.56
N ILE A 307 0.16 -4.49 7.24
CA ILE A 307 1.14 -5.23 6.44
C ILE A 307 2.25 -4.26 6.00
N GLY A 308 3.51 -4.62 6.27
CA GLY A 308 4.67 -3.74 6.01
C GLY A 308 5.10 -3.60 4.55
N ALA A 309 4.66 -4.51 3.66
CA ALA A 309 4.91 -4.46 2.23
C ALA A 309 3.73 -5.09 1.49
N SER A 310 3.17 -4.35 0.53
CA SER A 310 1.91 -4.66 -0.12
C SER A 310 1.98 -5.92 -0.97
N HIS A 311 3.02 -6.11 -1.80
CA HIS A 311 3.24 -7.32 -2.61
C HIS A 311 1.95 -7.90 -3.24
N GLY A 312 1.06 -7.03 -3.74
CA GLY A 312 -0.21 -7.44 -4.32
C GLY A 312 -1.28 -7.93 -3.35
N ALA A 313 -1.13 -7.71 -2.04
CA ALA A 313 -2.15 -8.00 -1.03
C ALA A 313 -3.44 -7.23 -1.30
N PHE A 314 -4.56 -7.85 -0.95
CA PHE A 314 -5.94 -7.40 -1.13
C PHE A 314 -6.31 -7.18 -2.60
N SER A 315 -5.68 -7.93 -3.50
CA SER A 315 -6.02 -8.01 -4.92
C SER A 315 -7.48 -8.43 -5.13
N GLY A 316 -8.00 -9.34 -4.30
CA GLY A 316 -9.39 -9.73 -4.28
C GLY A 316 -10.33 -8.60 -3.86
N GLU A 317 -9.94 -7.75 -2.90
CA GLU A 317 -10.72 -6.55 -2.53
C GLU A 317 -10.82 -5.58 -3.71
N ILE A 318 -9.69 -5.29 -4.38
CA ILE A 318 -9.68 -4.41 -5.55
C ILE A 318 -10.58 -4.98 -6.65
N GLU A 319 -10.54 -6.30 -6.85
CA GLU A 319 -11.37 -6.96 -7.85
C GLU A 319 -12.86 -6.91 -7.49
N ALA A 320 -13.23 -7.21 -6.24
CA ALA A 320 -14.61 -7.12 -5.77
C ALA A 320 -15.17 -5.69 -5.88
N THR A 321 -14.31 -4.70 -5.66
CA THR A 321 -14.68 -3.28 -5.59
C THR A 321 -14.70 -2.59 -6.96
N PHE A 322 -13.67 -2.84 -7.77
CA PHE A 322 -13.42 -2.12 -9.03
C PHE A 322 -13.47 -3.03 -10.26
N GLY A 323 -13.74 -4.34 -10.12
CA GLY A 323 -13.68 -5.34 -11.20
C GLY A 323 -14.61 -5.07 -12.38
N ALA A 324 -15.74 -4.39 -12.15
CA ALA A 324 -16.60 -3.91 -13.25
C ALA A 324 -15.91 -2.87 -14.17
N SER A 325 -14.79 -2.28 -13.72
CA SER A 325 -13.96 -1.31 -14.45
C SER A 325 -12.57 -1.84 -14.86
N ARG A 326 -12.40 -3.17 -14.93
CA ARG A 326 -11.16 -3.88 -15.34
C ARG A 326 -10.41 -3.23 -16.51
N THR A 327 -11.15 -2.65 -17.46
CA THR A 327 -10.64 -2.05 -18.71
C THR A 327 -9.96 -0.69 -18.56
N THR A 328 -9.93 -0.04 -17.39
CA THR A 328 -9.46 1.36 -17.29
C THR A 328 -8.54 1.67 -16.11
N THR A 329 -8.02 0.69 -15.36
CA THR A 329 -7.17 0.97 -14.17
C THR A 329 -5.88 1.73 -14.50
N ALA A 330 -5.34 1.58 -15.73
CA ALA A 330 -4.22 2.41 -16.18
C ALA A 330 -4.60 3.89 -16.40
N ASP A 331 -5.83 4.12 -16.87
CA ASP A 331 -6.36 5.42 -17.29
C ASP A 331 -7.37 6.00 -16.28
N SER A 332 -7.47 5.44 -15.08
CA SER A 332 -8.41 5.88 -14.04
C SER A 332 -7.71 5.99 -12.69
N PHE A 333 -8.18 6.91 -11.86
CA PHE A 333 -7.92 6.89 -10.43
C PHE A 333 -8.85 5.87 -9.76
N LEU A 334 -8.34 5.17 -8.76
CA LEU A 334 -9.11 4.32 -7.87
C LEU A 334 -9.27 5.05 -6.55
N CYS A 335 -10.49 5.33 -6.16
CA CYS A 335 -10.75 6.11 -4.96
C CYS A 335 -11.70 5.39 -4.02
N SER A 336 -11.47 5.50 -2.71
CA SER A 336 -12.37 4.94 -1.69
C SER A 336 -12.59 5.92 -0.54
N TRP A 337 -13.83 5.95 -0.04
CA TRP A 337 -14.24 6.64 1.17
C TRP A 337 -14.92 5.62 2.06
N ARG A 338 -14.27 5.20 3.14
CA ARG A 338 -14.76 4.19 4.08
C ARG A 338 -15.00 4.84 5.43
N SER A 339 -16.26 4.91 5.85
CA SER A 339 -16.68 5.48 7.13
C SER A 339 -17.05 4.38 8.11
N TYR A 340 -16.36 4.33 9.25
CA TYR A 340 -16.55 3.32 10.26
C TYR A 340 -17.32 3.90 11.45
N VAL A 341 -18.35 3.17 11.88
CA VAL A 341 -19.12 3.41 13.11
C VAL A 341 -18.84 2.25 14.07
N PRO A 342 -17.68 2.27 14.74
CA PRO A 342 -17.24 1.16 15.57
C PRO A 342 -17.98 1.19 16.92
N LEU A 343 -18.40 0.02 17.40
CA LEU A 343 -18.98 -0.21 18.72
C LEU A 343 -17.99 -0.87 19.68
N ALA A 344 -17.09 -1.70 19.16
CA ALA A 344 -15.99 -2.26 19.95
C ALA A 344 -14.76 -2.56 19.07
N VAL A 345 -13.59 -2.59 19.69
CA VAL A 345 -12.37 -3.16 19.13
C VAL A 345 -11.95 -4.34 19.98
N LEU A 346 -11.69 -5.47 19.34
CA LEU A 346 -11.11 -6.65 19.98
C LEU A 346 -9.71 -6.86 19.43
N GLN A 347 -8.74 -7.16 20.31
CA GLN A 347 -7.34 -7.35 19.96
C GLN A 347 -6.74 -8.57 20.67
N VAL A 348 -5.88 -9.30 19.98
CA VAL A 348 -5.10 -10.40 20.54
C VAL A 348 -3.97 -9.86 21.42
N ASN A 349 -3.81 -10.43 22.61
CA ASN A 349 -2.59 -10.40 23.39
C ASN A 349 -1.69 -11.58 22.96
N PRO A 350 -0.59 -11.35 22.21
CA PRO A 350 0.21 -12.44 21.64
C PRO A 350 0.78 -13.38 22.71
N SER A 351 1.29 -12.85 23.83
CA SER A 351 1.90 -13.63 24.91
C SER A 351 0.93 -14.60 25.60
N LYS A 352 -0.38 -14.30 25.57
CA LYS A 352 -1.41 -15.23 26.04
C LYS A 352 -1.85 -16.19 24.92
N ALA A 353 -2.05 -15.68 23.70
CA ALA A 353 -2.45 -16.49 22.55
C ALA A 353 -1.46 -17.62 22.23
N ARG A 354 -0.14 -17.38 22.39
CA ARG A 354 0.90 -18.41 22.18
C ARG A 354 0.72 -19.67 23.04
N ARG A 355 0.04 -19.56 24.19
CA ARG A 355 -0.22 -20.70 25.10
C ARG A 355 -1.43 -21.52 24.68
N CYS A 356 -2.14 -21.06 23.67
CA CYS A 356 -3.41 -21.61 23.19
C CYS A 356 -3.34 -21.86 21.68
N LEU A 357 -2.16 -22.11 21.11
CA LEU A 357 -2.04 -22.43 19.68
C LEU A 357 -2.67 -23.80 19.38
N THR A 358 -3.25 -23.94 18.20
CA THR A 358 -3.74 -25.25 17.75
C THR A 358 -2.58 -26.24 17.59
N GLN A 359 -2.88 -27.52 17.82
CA GLN A 359 -1.87 -28.58 17.66
C GLN A 359 -1.37 -28.65 16.21
N ASP A 360 -2.28 -28.51 15.25
CA ASP A 360 -1.95 -28.56 13.82
C ASP A 360 -1.00 -27.42 13.43
N PHE A 361 -1.28 -26.18 13.84
CA PHE A 361 -0.38 -25.04 13.56
C PHE A 361 0.99 -25.26 14.19
N THR A 362 1.03 -25.70 15.46
CA THR A 362 2.28 -25.95 16.18
C THR A 362 3.11 -27.05 15.49
N ALA A 363 2.46 -28.13 15.05
CA ALA A 363 3.10 -29.22 14.31
C ALA A 363 3.60 -28.75 12.94
N ALA A 364 2.80 -27.97 12.21
CA ALA A 364 3.18 -27.41 10.92
C ALA A 364 4.41 -26.48 11.05
N VAL A 365 4.43 -25.59 12.05
CA VAL A 365 5.60 -24.73 12.33
C VAL A 365 6.84 -25.56 12.69
N ALA A 366 6.68 -26.65 13.47
CA ALA A 366 7.79 -27.52 13.84
C ALA A 366 8.36 -28.30 12.64
N ALA A 367 7.54 -28.59 11.62
CA ALA A 367 7.94 -29.29 10.41
C ALA A 367 8.71 -28.40 9.40
N LEU A 368 8.67 -27.07 9.56
CA LEU A 368 9.37 -26.16 8.65
C LEU A 368 10.91 -26.36 8.71
N PRO A 369 11.62 -26.35 7.57
CA PRO A 369 13.08 -26.48 7.57
C PRO A 369 13.75 -25.19 8.07
N VAL A 370 14.72 -25.31 8.97
CA VAL A 370 15.54 -24.19 9.48
C VAL A 370 17.02 -24.56 9.38
N PRO A 371 17.90 -23.70 8.82
CA PRO A 371 17.63 -22.35 8.29
C PRO A 371 16.77 -22.36 7.02
N LEU A 372 16.28 -21.19 6.61
CA LEU A 372 15.47 -21.05 5.39
C LEU A 372 16.25 -21.64 4.19
N PRO A 373 15.68 -22.62 3.46
CA PRO A 373 16.32 -23.22 2.30
C PRO A 373 16.29 -22.28 1.09
N VAL A 374 17.18 -22.52 0.14
CA VAL A 374 17.34 -21.69 -1.07
C VAL A 374 16.60 -22.21 -2.31
N ASP A 375 16.09 -23.46 -2.29
CA ASP A 375 15.52 -24.17 -3.46
C ASP A 375 14.19 -24.89 -3.14
N GLU A 376 13.96 -26.12 -3.67
CA GLU A 376 12.70 -26.89 -3.65
C GLU A 376 12.01 -27.01 -2.28
N GLU A 377 12.75 -26.93 -1.18
CA GLU A 377 12.20 -26.96 0.17
C GLU A 377 11.41 -25.68 0.56
N LEU A 378 11.54 -24.58 -0.21
CA LEU A 378 10.68 -23.39 -0.09
C LEU A 378 9.20 -23.72 -0.33
N ALA A 379 8.90 -24.77 -1.10
CA ALA A 379 7.53 -25.22 -1.31
C ALA A 379 6.82 -25.55 0.01
N THR A 380 7.53 -26.09 1.00
CA THR A 380 6.97 -26.37 2.34
C THR A 380 6.48 -25.11 3.05
N TYR A 381 7.18 -23.98 2.88
CA TYR A 381 6.75 -22.70 3.42
C TYR A 381 5.53 -22.15 2.68
N PHE A 382 5.46 -22.38 1.37
CA PHE A 382 4.34 -21.91 0.55
C PHE A 382 3.08 -22.72 0.83
N ASP A 383 3.20 -24.03 1.01
CA ASP A 383 2.12 -24.91 1.46
C ASP A 383 1.62 -24.47 2.85
N PHE A 384 2.54 -24.11 3.75
CA PHE A 384 2.20 -23.54 5.04
C PHE A 384 1.39 -22.23 4.90
N PHE A 385 1.82 -21.30 4.05
CA PHE A 385 1.08 -20.06 3.80
C PHE A 385 -0.25 -20.28 3.07
N ALA A 386 -0.35 -21.27 2.19
CA ALA A 386 -1.61 -21.64 1.54
C ALA A 386 -2.63 -22.18 2.55
N ALA A 387 -2.18 -22.95 3.55
CA ALA A 387 -3.04 -23.52 4.58
C ALA A 387 -3.47 -22.51 5.65
N TYR A 388 -2.51 -21.75 6.20
CA TYR A 388 -2.74 -20.87 7.36
C TYR A 388 -2.82 -19.38 7.00
N GLY A 389 -2.35 -18.97 5.83
CA GLY A 389 -2.07 -17.57 5.55
C GLY A 389 -0.76 -17.09 6.21
N PRO A 390 -0.07 -16.09 5.63
CA PRO A 390 1.14 -15.50 6.22
C PRO A 390 0.84 -14.55 7.38
N PHE A 391 -0.42 -14.16 7.54
CA PHE A 391 -0.90 -13.28 8.59
C PHE A 391 -2.06 -13.90 9.35
N TYR A 392 -2.28 -13.41 10.56
CA TYR A 392 -3.45 -13.70 11.37
C TYR A 392 -4.18 -12.42 11.74
N THR A 393 -5.47 -12.54 12.03
CA THR A 393 -6.30 -11.46 12.58
C THR A 393 -5.85 -11.10 14.00
N LYS A 394 -5.11 -10.01 14.11
CA LYS A 394 -4.58 -9.49 15.37
C LYS A 394 -5.55 -8.56 16.07
N ALA A 395 -6.33 -7.79 15.32
CA ALA A 395 -7.46 -7.03 15.85
C ALA A 395 -8.63 -7.04 14.87
N VAL A 396 -9.84 -6.92 15.40
CA VAL A 396 -11.07 -6.72 14.63
C VAL A 396 -11.85 -5.55 15.22
N VAL A 397 -12.53 -4.82 14.36
CA VAL A 397 -13.46 -3.76 14.73
C VAL A 397 -14.87 -4.28 14.51
N ILE A 398 -15.69 -4.19 15.55
CA ILE A 398 -17.10 -4.58 15.57
C ILE A 398 -17.94 -3.32 15.44
N GLY A 399 -18.86 -3.25 14.49
CA GLY A 399 -19.73 -2.10 14.29
C GLY A 399 -20.40 -2.09 12.92
N GLY A 400 -20.41 -0.91 12.30
CA GLY A 400 -20.88 -0.69 10.93
C GLY A 400 -19.83 -0.01 10.05
N GLU A 401 -19.85 -0.30 8.76
CA GLU A 401 -19.06 0.37 7.73
C GLU A 401 -19.99 0.86 6.62
N MET A 402 -19.77 2.11 6.19
CA MET A 402 -20.38 2.66 4.99
C MET A 402 -19.28 3.13 4.05
N SER A 403 -19.28 2.61 2.82
CA SER A 403 -18.20 2.82 1.87
C SER A 403 -18.71 3.28 0.50
N ILE A 404 -17.99 4.23 -0.10
CA ILE A 404 -18.17 4.68 -1.48
C ILE A 404 -16.86 4.41 -2.23
N PHE A 405 -16.94 3.75 -3.38
CA PHE A 405 -15.81 3.43 -4.23
C PHE A 405 -16.00 4.00 -5.63
N ASN A 406 -15.00 4.73 -6.11
CA ASN A 406 -15.06 5.43 -7.38
C ASN A 406 -13.89 5.05 -8.28
N SER A 407 -14.18 4.63 -9.51
CA SER A 407 -13.21 4.55 -10.59
C SER A 407 -13.39 5.78 -11.50
N VAL A 408 -12.42 6.70 -11.50
CA VAL A 408 -12.55 8.01 -12.16
C VAL A 408 -11.54 8.14 -13.28
N ARG A 409 -12.00 8.26 -14.54
CA ARG A 409 -11.09 8.40 -15.69
C ARG A 409 -10.20 9.64 -15.53
N LYS A 410 -8.90 9.46 -15.78
CA LYS A 410 -7.88 10.50 -15.71
C LYS A 410 -8.17 11.59 -16.75
N SER A 411 -8.06 12.84 -16.33
CA SER A 411 -8.19 14.00 -17.22
C SER A 411 -7.34 15.16 -16.70
N SER A 412 -7.02 16.12 -17.56
CA SER A 412 -6.28 17.33 -17.15
C SER A 412 -7.09 18.27 -16.24
N LEU A 413 -8.39 18.01 -16.02
CA LEU A 413 -9.27 18.85 -15.21
C LEU A 413 -9.38 18.41 -13.74
N LEU A 414 -9.02 17.15 -13.44
CA LEU A 414 -9.19 16.55 -12.12
C LEU A 414 -7.82 16.17 -11.55
N THR A 415 -7.48 16.75 -10.40
CA THR A 415 -6.31 16.36 -9.61
C THR A 415 -6.73 15.44 -8.46
N ALA A 416 -5.78 14.73 -7.83
CA ALA A 416 -6.07 13.91 -6.65
C ALA A 416 -6.74 14.71 -5.50
N ILE A 417 -6.37 15.99 -5.33
CA ILE A 417 -7.00 16.90 -4.37
C ILE A 417 -8.47 17.15 -4.73
N ASP A 418 -8.74 17.39 -6.01
CA ASP A 418 -10.10 17.62 -6.51
C ASP A 418 -10.98 16.37 -6.35
N LEU A 419 -10.41 15.18 -6.58
CA LEU A 419 -11.09 13.90 -6.39
C LEU A 419 -11.42 13.67 -4.91
N SER A 420 -10.47 13.90 -4.01
CA SER A 420 -10.70 13.77 -2.57
C SER A 420 -11.80 14.71 -2.08
N ALA A 421 -11.80 15.97 -2.54
CA ALA A 421 -12.85 16.93 -2.21
C ALA A 421 -14.21 16.54 -2.82
N SER A 422 -14.23 16.02 -4.05
CA SER A 422 -15.45 15.56 -4.73
C SER A 422 -16.08 14.36 -4.02
N MET A 423 -15.28 13.39 -3.60
CA MET A 423 -15.78 12.25 -2.85
C MET A 423 -16.34 12.64 -1.49
N GLN A 424 -15.68 13.57 -0.79
CA GLN A 424 -16.19 14.09 0.46
C GLN A 424 -17.56 14.75 0.25
N ALA A 425 -17.67 15.64 -0.74
CA ALA A 425 -18.93 16.30 -1.06
C ALA A 425 -20.02 15.30 -1.47
N GLN A 426 -19.66 14.23 -2.18
CA GLN A 426 -20.58 13.14 -2.54
C GLN A 426 -21.07 12.38 -1.30
N TYR A 427 -20.16 11.98 -0.41
CA TYR A 427 -20.51 11.30 0.83
C TYR A 427 -21.41 12.16 1.72
N ASP A 428 -21.00 13.41 1.96
CA ASP A 428 -21.75 14.35 2.79
C ASP A 428 -23.13 14.63 2.18
N GLY A 429 -23.22 14.77 0.85
CA GLY A 429 -24.48 14.97 0.17
C GLY A 429 -25.45 13.79 0.27
N LEU A 430 -24.94 12.56 0.23
CA LEU A 430 -25.75 11.34 0.32
C LEU A 430 -26.19 11.03 1.75
N PHE A 431 -25.29 11.15 2.73
CA PHE A 431 -25.47 10.52 4.05
C PHE A 431 -25.50 11.50 5.22
N THR A 432 -25.09 12.75 5.01
CA THR A 432 -25.01 13.75 6.10
C THR A 432 -26.00 14.90 5.91
N ALA A 433 -26.01 15.53 4.74
CA ALA A 433 -26.69 16.81 4.49
C ALA A 433 -27.93 16.70 3.59
N GLY A 434 -28.03 15.67 2.76
CA GLY A 434 -29.15 15.49 1.82
C GLY A 434 -29.17 16.56 0.71
N ASN A 435 -28.06 17.25 0.50
CA ASN A 435 -27.84 18.25 -0.55
C ASN A 435 -26.34 18.34 -0.86
N LEU A 436 -26.01 18.82 -2.06
CA LEU A 436 -24.62 18.96 -2.51
C LEU A 436 -24.14 20.41 -2.37
N ASP A 437 -23.05 20.61 -1.62
CA ASP A 437 -22.34 21.90 -1.62
C ASP A 437 -21.32 21.96 -2.78
N ILE A 438 -21.80 22.41 -3.94
CA ILE A 438 -20.98 22.58 -5.15
C ILE A 438 -19.89 23.64 -4.95
N GLY A 439 -20.03 24.54 -3.98
CA GLY A 439 -19.05 25.59 -3.67
C GLY A 439 -17.70 25.03 -3.22
N VAL A 440 -17.69 23.83 -2.64
CA VAL A 440 -16.47 23.16 -2.15
C VAL A 440 -15.56 22.69 -3.28
N VAL A 441 -16.13 22.24 -4.40
CA VAL A 441 -15.39 21.60 -5.51
C VAL A 441 -15.33 22.50 -6.77
N GLY A 442 -16.35 23.34 -6.94
CA GLY A 442 -16.60 24.12 -8.16
C GLY A 442 -17.39 23.32 -9.21
N ALA A 443 -18.39 23.96 -9.81
CA ALA A 443 -19.37 23.30 -10.69
C ALA A 443 -18.75 22.56 -11.89
N GLN A 444 -17.70 23.12 -12.51
CA GLN A 444 -17.04 22.50 -13.66
C GLN A 444 -16.31 21.21 -13.26
N LYS A 445 -15.60 21.22 -12.13
CA LYS A 445 -14.87 20.05 -11.62
C LYS A 445 -15.82 18.95 -11.15
N TRP A 446 -16.90 19.33 -10.46
CA TRP A 446 -17.96 18.40 -10.09
C TRP A 446 -18.58 17.72 -11.32
N SER A 447 -18.91 18.49 -12.36
CA SER A 447 -19.44 17.93 -13.61
C SER A 447 -18.45 16.98 -14.29
N ALA A 448 -17.15 17.31 -14.29
CA ALA A 448 -16.12 16.43 -14.85
C ALA A 448 -15.99 15.13 -14.04
N TYR A 449 -16.00 15.23 -12.71
CA TYR A 449 -15.98 14.09 -11.80
C TYR A 449 -17.18 13.17 -12.03
N GLN A 450 -18.40 13.71 -12.05
CA GLN A 450 -19.61 12.92 -12.27
C GLN A 450 -19.59 12.17 -13.61
N GLN A 451 -19.16 12.83 -14.69
CA GLN A 451 -19.12 12.21 -16.03
C GLN A 451 -18.00 11.17 -16.18
N ALA A 452 -16.92 11.29 -15.41
CA ALA A 452 -15.77 10.40 -15.46
C ALA A 452 -15.84 9.23 -14.47
N SER A 453 -16.78 9.25 -13.52
CA SER A 453 -16.85 8.30 -12.40
C SER A 453 -17.77 7.12 -12.66
N THR A 454 -17.30 5.93 -12.30
CA THR A 454 -18.13 4.75 -12.01
C THR A 454 -18.14 4.57 -10.49
N VAL A 455 -19.32 4.46 -9.87
CA VAL A 455 -19.49 4.48 -8.40
C VAL A 455 -20.13 3.19 -7.92
N ALA A 456 -19.59 2.63 -6.84
CA ALA A 456 -20.19 1.56 -6.05
C ALA A 456 -20.36 2.01 -4.60
N ILE A 457 -21.48 1.64 -3.98
CA ILE A 457 -21.80 1.92 -2.58
C ILE A 457 -21.95 0.59 -1.86
N SER A 458 -21.39 0.48 -0.66
CA SER A 458 -21.49 -0.71 0.19
C SER A 458 -21.78 -0.31 1.64
N ALA A 459 -22.64 -1.06 2.30
CA ALA A 459 -22.90 -0.95 3.73
C ALA A 459 -22.77 -2.33 4.40
N ASN A 460 -22.02 -2.42 5.49
CA ASN A 460 -21.80 -3.66 6.24
C ASN A 460 -22.11 -3.47 7.74
N GLY A 461 -22.72 -4.47 8.37
CA GLY A 461 -23.29 -4.38 9.71
C GLY A 461 -24.68 -3.73 9.73
N GLY A 462 -25.36 -3.83 10.87
CA GLY A 462 -26.71 -3.31 11.07
C GLY A 462 -27.79 -4.22 10.49
N ASP A 463 -29.00 -3.68 10.38
CA ASP A 463 -30.12 -4.34 9.71
C ASP A 463 -29.78 -4.56 8.23
N GLN A 464 -29.80 -5.82 7.81
CA GLN A 464 -29.39 -6.22 6.46
C GLN A 464 -30.28 -5.61 5.36
N ALA A 465 -31.58 -5.42 5.62
CA ALA A 465 -32.48 -4.81 4.65
C ALA A 465 -32.18 -3.31 4.48
N LEU A 466 -31.81 -2.61 5.56
CA LEU A 466 -31.34 -1.23 5.48
C LEU A 466 -29.99 -1.11 4.76
N ALA A 467 -29.04 -2.00 5.08
CA ALA A 467 -27.73 -2.04 4.44
C ALA A 467 -27.82 -2.28 2.92
N LEU A 468 -28.66 -3.23 2.48
CA LEU A 468 -28.90 -3.48 1.05
C LEU A 468 -29.54 -2.29 0.35
N ARG A 469 -30.47 -1.59 1.01
CA ARG A 469 -31.10 -0.37 0.46
C ARG A 469 -30.10 0.78 0.33
N LEU A 470 -29.18 0.94 1.28
CA LEU A 470 -28.09 1.92 1.19
C LEU A 470 -27.14 1.60 0.04
N SER A 471 -26.74 0.33 -0.09
CA SER A 471 -25.86 -0.12 -1.17
C SER A 471 -26.48 0.09 -2.55
N GLY A 472 -27.81 0.04 -2.65
CA GLY A 472 -28.57 0.32 -3.89
C GLY A 472 -28.99 1.77 -4.09
N ALA A 473 -28.53 2.71 -3.25
CA ALA A 473 -28.86 4.12 -3.40
C ALA A 473 -28.28 4.71 -4.70
N ASP A 474 -29.00 5.64 -5.33
CA ASP A 474 -28.47 6.36 -6.49
C ASP A 474 -27.32 7.28 -6.04
N PRO A 475 -26.08 7.05 -6.50
CA PRO A 475 -24.88 7.76 -6.02
C PRO A 475 -24.87 9.25 -6.41
N TRP A 476 -25.82 9.72 -7.22
CA TRP A 476 -25.90 11.10 -7.71
C TRP A 476 -27.18 11.82 -7.27
N ARG A 477 -28.01 11.19 -6.43
CA ARG A 477 -29.26 11.75 -5.94
C ARG A 477 -29.14 12.13 -4.47
N PHE A 478 -28.87 13.41 -4.23
CA PHE A 478 -28.70 13.97 -2.89
C PHE A 478 -30.02 14.49 -2.34
N GLU A 479 -30.64 13.76 -1.41
CA GLU A 479 -31.95 14.11 -0.85
C GLU A 479 -32.12 13.61 0.60
N GLN A 480 -33.05 14.21 1.34
CA GLN A 480 -33.32 13.83 2.74
C GLN A 480 -33.60 12.32 2.95
N PRO A 481 -34.34 11.61 2.06
CA PRO A 481 -34.54 10.17 2.20
C PRO A 481 -33.27 9.32 2.31
N SER A 482 -32.16 9.69 1.65
CA SER A 482 -30.91 8.92 1.76
C SER A 482 -30.22 9.14 3.12
N VAL A 483 -30.30 10.36 3.66
CA VAL A 483 -29.83 10.70 5.01
C VAL A 483 -30.65 9.96 6.08
N ASP A 484 -31.97 9.96 5.95
CA ASP A 484 -32.86 9.27 6.89
C ASP A 484 -32.62 7.75 6.87
N LEU A 485 -32.35 7.18 5.68
CA LEU A 485 -32.00 5.77 5.54
C LEU A 485 -30.66 5.44 6.21
N TYR A 486 -29.65 6.30 6.05
CA TYR A 486 -28.36 6.15 6.73
C TYR A 486 -28.51 6.22 8.25
N ALA A 487 -29.28 7.17 8.78
CA ALA A 487 -29.53 7.28 10.21
C ALA A 487 -30.23 6.03 10.77
N GLN A 488 -31.26 5.52 10.08
CA GLN A 488 -31.94 4.27 10.47
C GLN A 488 -30.99 3.07 10.51
N TRP A 489 -30.10 2.97 9.51
CA TRP A 489 -29.08 1.93 9.48
C TRP A 489 -28.10 2.07 10.64
N ALA A 490 -27.59 3.28 10.90
CA ALA A 490 -26.66 3.55 11.99
C ALA A 490 -27.27 3.21 13.36
N ASP A 491 -28.54 3.54 13.58
CA ASP A 491 -29.27 3.21 14.81
C ASP A 491 -29.43 1.69 15.01
N SER A 492 -29.51 0.92 13.92
CA SER A 492 -29.66 -0.54 13.96
C SER A 492 -28.38 -1.28 14.37
N LEU A 493 -27.20 -0.64 14.27
CA LEU A 493 -25.90 -1.24 14.55
C LEU A 493 -25.79 -1.82 15.96
N GLY A 494 -26.46 -1.19 16.94
CA GLY A 494 -26.43 -1.65 18.32
C GLY A 494 -27.03 -3.05 18.53
N SER A 495 -27.87 -3.52 17.60
CA SER A 495 -28.55 -4.83 17.66
C SER A 495 -27.97 -5.89 16.75
N ALA A 496 -27.27 -5.47 15.68
CA ALA A 496 -26.75 -6.37 14.66
C ALA A 496 -25.36 -5.92 14.15
N PRO A 497 -24.33 -5.81 15.01
CA PRO A 497 -23.03 -5.38 14.55
C PRO A 497 -22.29 -6.48 13.78
N ALA A 498 -21.50 -6.06 12.78
CA ALA A 498 -20.62 -6.95 12.02
C ALA A 498 -19.14 -6.68 12.34
N ILE A 499 -18.26 -7.57 11.90
CA ILE A 499 -16.83 -7.25 11.80
C ILE A 499 -16.64 -6.42 10.54
N VAL A 500 -16.09 -5.23 10.71
CA VAL A 500 -16.04 -4.21 9.66
C VAL A 500 -14.63 -3.73 9.33
N ASP A 501 -13.65 -3.96 10.21
CA ASP A 501 -12.25 -3.60 9.94
C ASP A 501 -11.31 -4.60 10.64
N PHE A 502 -10.09 -4.75 10.12
CA PHE A 502 -9.09 -5.69 10.59
C PHE A 502 -7.74 -5.01 10.80
N ARG A 503 -6.98 -5.53 11.76
CA ARG A 503 -5.52 -5.39 11.79
C ARG A 503 -4.91 -6.77 11.81
N LEU A 504 -3.90 -6.95 10.98
CA LEU A 504 -3.22 -8.21 10.79
C LEU A 504 -1.86 -8.21 11.50
N GLY A 505 -1.48 -9.36 12.03
CA GLY A 505 -0.13 -9.62 12.56
C GLY A 505 0.50 -10.74 11.76
N GLY A 506 1.82 -10.73 11.59
CA GLY A 506 2.50 -11.84 10.94
C GLY A 506 2.44 -13.10 11.80
N VAL A 507 2.21 -14.27 11.21
CA VAL A 507 2.14 -15.54 11.98
C VAL A 507 3.42 -15.84 12.76
N TRP A 508 4.56 -15.30 12.31
CA TRP A 508 5.84 -15.34 13.03
C TRP A 508 5.80 -14.65 14.41
N GLU A 509 4.86 -13.73 14.67
CA GLU A 509 4.68 -13.12 16.00
C GLU A 509 4.18 -14.13 17.05
N LEU A 510 3.60 -15.25 16.61
CA LEU A 510 3.05 -16.31 17.45
C LEU A 510 4.04 -17.48 17.66
N VAL A 511 5.20 -17.46 17.01
CA VAL A 511 6.21 -18.52 17.12
C VAL A 511 7.24 -18.16 18.18
N ASP A 512 7.43 -19.04 19.17
CA ASP A 512 8.40 -18.81 20.26
C ASP A 512 9.85 -19.06 19.85
N ASP A 513 10.09 -19.95 18.88
CA ASP A 513 11.42 -20.20 18.31
C ASP A 513 11.84 -19.02 17.40
N PRO A 514 12.84 -18.22 17.79
CA PRO A 514 13.24 -17.03 17.04
C PRO A 514 13.84 -17.34 15.67
N GLU A 515 14.47 -18.51 15.48
CA GLU A 515 15.02 -18.89 14.18
C GLU A 515 13.91 -19.26 13.21
N ARG A 516 12.91 -20.02 13.67
CA ARG A 516 11.70 -20.34 12.88
C ARG A 516 10.87 -19.10 12.57
N ALA A 517 10.68 -18.22 13.54
CA ALA A 517 9.96 -16.96 13.35
C ALA A 517 10.63 -16.10 12.27
N ARG A 518 11.97 -15.97 12.34
CA ARG A 518 12.73 -15.25 11.32
C ARG A 518 12.65 -15.94 9.95
N ALA A 519 12.79 -17.26 9.89
CA ALA A 519 12.69 -18.00 8.64
C ALA A 519 11.31 -17.86 7.99
N LEU A 520 10.22 -17.88 8.77
CA LEU A 520 8.86 -17.56 8.28
C LEU A 520 8.76 -16.15 7.71
N GLN A 521 9.34 -15.16 8.39
CA GLN A 521 9.33 -13.79 7.92
C GLN A 521 10.13 -13.61 6.62
N GLU A 522 11.31 -14.23 6.52
CA GLU A 522 12.15 -14.23 5.32
C GLU A 522 11.46 -14.99 4.17
N ALA A 523 10.84 -16.15 4.45
CA ALA A 523 10.06 -16.92 3.48
C ALA A 523 8.89 -16.13 2.91
N TRP A 524 8.18 -15.35 3.75
CA TRP A 524 7.11 -14.48 3.29
C TRP A 524 7.61 -13.46 2.26
N GLN A 525 8.79 -12.85 2.46
CA GLN A 525 9.33 -11.89 1.48
C GLN A 525 9.60 -12.55 0.12
N LEU A 526 10.09 -13.79 0.12
CA LEU A 526 10.31 -14.56 -1.11
C LEU A 526 8.98 -14.97 -1.76
N TYR A 527 8.03 -15.45 -0.95
CA TYR A 527 6.72 -15.88 -1.42
C TYR A 527 5.92 -14.73 -2.02
N ALA A 528 5.89 -13.58 -1.35
CA ALA A 528 5.15 -12.41 -1.78
C ALA A 528 5.65 -11.89 -3.15
N ALA A 529 6.98 -11.92 -3.37
CA ALA A 529 7.56 -11.60 -4.67
C ALA A 529 7.16 -12.58 -5.80
N GLN A 530 6.86 -13.84 -5.49
CA GLN A 530 6.37 -14.83 -6.46
C GLN A 530 4.86 -14.72 -6.72
N MET A 531 4.11 -14.24 -5.73
CA MET A 531 2.66 -14.05 -5.83
C MET A 531 2.28 -12.76 -6.55
N HIS A 532 3.18 -11.77 -6.56
CA HIS A 532 3.04 -10.51 -7.29
C HIS A 532 4.22 -10.26 -8.25
N PRO A 533 4.44 -11.16 -9.24
CA PRO A 533 5.59 -11.04 -10.11
C PRO A 533 5.40 -9.89 -11.12
N GLN A 534 6.52 -9.25 -11.47
CA GLN A 534 6.56 -8.20 -12.49
C GLN A 534 7.16 -8.74 -13.79
N LEU A 535 6.43 -8.57 -14.88
CA LEU A 535 6.89 -8.78 -16.25
C LEU A 535 7.36 -7.45 -16.86
N SER A 536 8.53 -7.47 -17.50
CA SER A 536 8.97 -6.40 -18.38
C SER A 536 9.18 -6.92 -19.79
N VAL A 537 8.64 -6.21 -20.77
CA VAL A 537 8.85 -6.47 -22.20
C VAL A 537 9.48 -5.22 -22.81
N GLN A 538 10.66 -5.36 -23.39
CA GLN A 538 11.32 -4.30 -24.14
C GLN A 538 11.45 -4.73 -25.59
N THR A 539 11.00 -3.90 -26.51
CA THR A 539 11.16 -4.15 -27.94
C THR A 539 11.46 -2.88 -28.71
N SER A 540 11.92 -3.01 -29.94
CA SER A 540 12.18 -1.88 -30.82
C SER A 540 12.07 -2.26 -32.27
N SER A 541 11.67 -1.28 -33.06
CA SER A 541 11.74 -1.31 -34.52
C SER A 541 12.52 -0.09 -34.99
N GLU A 542 13.33 -0.27 -36.01
CA GLU A 542 14.12 0.77 -36.65
C GLU A 542 13.90 0.76 -38.15
N GLN A 543 14.12 1.90 -38.81
CA GLN A 543 14.10 1.94 -40.27
C GLN A 543 15.20 1.03 -40.81
N MET A 544 14.90 0.28 -41.86
CA MET A 544 15.82 -0.67 -42.45
C MET A 544 15.96 -0.43 -43.95
N ALA A 545 17.19 -0.45 -44.43
CA ALA A 545 17.52 -0.35 -45.84
C ALA A 545 17.41 -1.72 -46.55
N TRP A 546 17.24 -1.69 -47.86
CA TRP A 546 17.36 -2.84 -48.74
C TRP A 546 18.74 -2.82 -49.44
N PRO A 547 19.48 -3.96 -49.51
CA PRO A 547 19.17 -5.27 -48.94
C PRO A 547 19.31 -5.32 -47.41
N VAL A 548 18.58 -6.25 -46.78
CA VAL A 548 18.55 -6.40 -45.32
C VAL A 548 19.88 -6.92 -44.78
N VAL A 549 20.61 -6.06 -44.08
CA VAL A 549 21.87 -6.38 -43.38
C VAL A 549 21.77 -6.24 -41.86
N ALA A 550 20.62 -5.83 -41.33
CA ALA A 550 20.42 -5.63 -39.91
C ALA A 550 20.43 -6.96 -39.14
N THR A 551 21.10 -6.98 -38.00
CA THR A 551 21.11 -8.13 -37.08
C THR A 551 19.78 -8.22 -36.34
N PRO A 552 19.22 -9.42 -36.16
CA PRO A 552 18.03 -9.62 -35.34
C PRO A 552 18.17 -9.08 -33.92
N LYS A 553 17.17 -8.29 -33.49
CA LYS A 553 17.05 -7.74 -32.14
C LYS A 553 15.70 -8.21 -31.55
N PRO A 554 15.59 -9.46 -31.07
CA PRO A 554 14.36 -9.93 -30.48
C PRO A 554 13.98 -9.11 -29.24
N PRO A 555 12.69 -9.10 -28.86
CA PRO A 555 12.25 -8.51 -27.61
C PRO A 555 13.01 -9.10 -26.41
N ILE A 556 13.28 -8.25 -25.43
CA ILE A 556 13.80 -8.65 -24.12
C ILE A 556 12.58 -8.81 -23.21
N VAL A 557 12.26 -10.05 -22.84
CA VAL A 557 11.19 -10.37 -21.90
C VAL A 557 11.81 -10.83 -20.59
N ILE A 558 11.44 -10.23 -19.46
CA ILE A 558 11.97 -10.51 -18.13
C ILE A 558 10.82 -10.78 -17.17
N LEU A 559 10.82 -11.95 -16.54
CA LEU A 559 9.93 -12.34 -15.43
C LEU A 559 10.78 -13.04 -14.37
N GLY A 560 11.32 -12.26 -13.43
CA GLY A 560 12.40 -12.67 -12.53
C GLY A 560 13.74 -12.89 -13.26
N THR A 561 13.74 -13.65 -14.36
CA THR A 561 14.87 -13.89 -15.26
C THR A 561 14.51 -13.56 -16.71
N GLN A 562 15.51 -13.36 -17.57
CA GLN A 562 15.27 -13.12 -18.99
C GLN A 562 14.81 -14.41 -19.69
N ILE A 563 13.65 -14.35 -20.33
CA ILE A 563 13.11 -15.41 -21.16
C ILE A 563 13.68 -15.26 -22.56
N LYS A 564 14.46 -16.23 -23.00
CA LYS A 564 15.06 -16.26 -24.33
C LYS A 564 14.21 -17.13 -25.26
N PRO A 565 14.00 -16.74 -26.53
CA PRO A 565 13.38 -17.61 -27.53
C PRO A 565 14.02 -18.99 -27.58
N GLU A 566 13.22 -20.05 -27.75
CA GLU A 566 13.75 -21.42 -27.93
C GLU A 566 14.69 -21.52 -29.15
N THR A 567 14.32 -20.83 -30.23
CA THR A 567 15.15 -20.67 -31.43
C THR A 567 15.45 -19.19 -31.64
N PRO A 568 16.73 -18.76 -31.68
CA PRO A 568 17.08 -17.38 -31.97
C PRO A 568 16.54 -16.94 -33.34
N PRO A 569 16.04 -15.70 -33.47
CA PRO A 569 15.61 -15.18 -34.77
C PRO A 569 16.78 -15.10 -35.74
N VAL A 570 16.51 -15.40 -37.01
CA VAL A 570 17.47 -15.22 -38.12
C VAL A 570 17.13 -14.00 -38.97
N MET A 571 15.94 -13.43 -38.79
CA MET A 571 15.48 -12.22 -39.46
C MET A 571 15.29 -11.07 -38.45
N PRO A 572 15.56 -9.81 -38.84
CA PRO A 572 15.39 -8.67 -37.94
C PRO A 572 13.95 -8.17 -37.81
N VAL A 573 12.98 -8.88 -38.39
CA VAL A 573 11.55 -8.57 -38.37
C VAL A 573 10.80 -9.80 -37.89
N GLY A 574 9.96 -9.63 -36.87
CA GLY A 574 9.11 -10.72 -36.39
C GLY A 574 8.27 -10.41 -35.18
N ILE A 575 7.74 -11.49 -34.60
CA ILE A 575 6.93 -11.53 -33.39
C ILE A 575 7.57 -12.53 -32.44
N HIS A 576 7.73 -12.16 -31.16
CA HIS A 576 8.01 -13.10 -30.08
C HIS A 576 6.73 -13.30 -29.28
N ALA A 577 6.21 -14.53 -29.28
CA ALA A 577 5.05 -14.90 -28.48
C ALA A 577 5.44 -15.89 -27.39
N ILE A 578 5.00 -15.62 -26.18
CA ILE A 578 5.14 -16.48 -25.01
C ILE A 578 3.74 -16.72 -24.45
N VAL A 579 3.39 -17.98 -24.17
CA VAL A 579 2.17 -18.31 -23.45
C VAL A 579 2.53 -18.97 -22.14
N PHE A 580 2.03 -18.42 -21.04
CA PHE A 580 2.10 -19.05 -19.72
C PHE A 580 0.80 -19.78 -19.39
N ARG A 581 0.91 -20.85 -18.60
CA ARG A 581 -0.26 -21.51 -18.01
C ARG A 581 -0.92 -20.62 -16.97
N ALA A 582 -2.24 -20.72 -16.85
CA ALA A 582 -3.05 -19.90 -15.95
C ALA A 582 -2.61 -19.97 -14.46
N ASP A 583 -2.08 -21.12 -14.05
CA ASP A 583 -1.76 -21.50 -12.67
C ASP A 583 -0.26 -21.46 -12.35
N ASP A 584 0.61 -21.22 -13.33
CA ASP A 584 2.06 -21.25 -13.16
C ASP A 584 2.77 -20.17 -14.00
N LEU A 585 3.37 -19.20 -13.32
CA LEU A 585 4.23 -18.16 -13.90
C LEU A 585 5.73 -18.41 -13.65
N SER A 586 6.10 -19.59 -13.11
CA SER A 586 7.49 -19.93 -12.91
C SER A 586 8.24 -20.00 -14.24
N VAL A 587 9.51 -19.59 -14.23
CA VAL A 587 10.38 -19.66 -15.41
C VAL A 587 11.45 -20.71 -15.14
N PRO A 588 11.58 -21.76 -15.98
CA PRO A 588 10.83 -22.01 -17.22
C PRO A 588 9.52 -22.81 -17.06
N GLY A 589 9.19 -23.32 -15.86
CA GLY A 589 8.15 -24.34 -15.65
C GLY A 589 6.76 -23.99 -16.20
N GLY A 590 6.34 -22.73 -16.01
CA GLY A 590 5.04 -22.20 -16.40
C GLY A 590 4.89 -21.87 -17.88
N ILE A 591 5.97 -21.89 -18.67
CA ILE A 591 5.94 -21.54 -20.08
C ILE A 591 5.38 -22.72 -20.91
N ALA A 592 4.22 -22.51 -21.53
CA ALA A 592 3.57 -23.46 -22.43
C ALA A 592 4.02 -23.32 -23.89
N LEU A 593 4.33 -22.08 -24.32
CA LEU A 593 4.84 -21.75 -25.64
C LEU A 593 5.88 -20.63 -25.52
N ASN A 594 7.01 -20.71 -26.25
CA ASN A 594 8.00 -19.64 -26.36
C ASN A 594 8.64 -19.63 -27.75
N ARG A 595 8.00 -18.95 -28.68
CA ARG A 595 8.35 -19.03 -30.11
C ARG A 595 8.48 -17.67 -30.75
N VAL A 596 9.39 -17.59 -31.71
CA VAL A 596 9.55 -16.43 -32.58
C VAL A 596 9.01 -16.77 -33.97
N TYR A 597 8.14 -15.92 -34.48
CA TYR A 597 7.60 -15.95 -35.84
C TYR A 597 8.28 -14.83 -36.62
N GLN A 598 8.74 -15.12 -37.83
CA GLN A 598 9.55 -14.19 -38.61
C GLN A 598 9.18 -14.27 -40.09
N LEU A 599 9.49 -13.23 -40.87
CA LEU A 599 9.21 -13.21 -42.30
C LEU A 599 10.00 -14.29 -43.05
N ALA A 600 9.30 -15.13 -43.81
CA ALA A 600 9.91 -16.25 -44.55
C ALA A 600 10.70 -15.83 -45.79
N ASN A 601 10.33 -14.72 -46.44
CA ASN A 601 10.97 -14.21 -47.65
C ASN A 601 11.24 -12.70 -47.56
N LYS A 602 12.43 -12.29 -48.02
CA LYS A 602 12.92 -10.92 -48.01
C LYS A 602 12.31 -10.03 -49.11
N GLU A 603 11.74 -10.61 -50.17
CA GLU A 603 11.44 -9.88 -51.42
C GLU A 603 10.00 -9.36 -51.56
N SER A 604 9.01 -9.92 -50.84
CA SER A 604 7.60 -9.49 -50.94
C SER A 604 6.93 -9.56 -49.58
N TRP A 605 6.83 -8.43 -48.88
CA TRP A 605 6.27 -8.42 -47.54
C TRP A 605 4.76 -8.65 -47.41
N PRO A 606 3.83 -8.32 -48.35
CA PRO A 606 2.40 -8.40 -48.04
C PRO A 606 1.94 -9.82 -47.73
N ALA A 607 2.38 -10.79 -48.54
CA ALA A 607 2.08 -12.20 -48.30
C ALA A 607 2.89 -12.78 -47.11
N THR A 608 4.11 -12.29 -46.87
CA THR A 608 4.98 -12.91 -45.87
C THR A 608 4.70 -12.44 -44.44
N TYR A 609 4.14 -11.24 -44.25
CA TYR A 609 3.70 -10.80 -42.93
C TYR A 609 2.36 -11.48 -42.55
N ASP A 610 1.48 -11.73 -43.54
CA ASP A 610 0.27 -12.53 -43.35
C ASP A 610 0.62 -13.96 -42.89
N ASP A 611 1.55 -14.62 -43.58
CA ASP A 611 2.01 -15.97 -43.21
C ASP A 611 2.60 -16.00 -41.79
N MET A 612 3.36 -14.97 -41.42
CA MET A 612 3.95 -14.84 -40.08
C MET A 612 2.86 -14.72 -38.98
N TRP A 613 1.87 -13.84 -39.16
CA TRP A 613 0.76 -13.68 -38.22
C TRP A 613 -0.13 -14.92 -38.16
N ASN A 614 -0.44 -15.52 -39.30
CA ASN A 614 -1.26 -16.72 -39.37
C ASN A 614 -0.55 -17.93 -38.75
N ALA A 615 0.77 -18.06 -38.91
CA ALA A 615 1.55 -19.09 -38.22
C ALA A 615 1.52 -18.91 -36.69
N CYS A 616 1.65 -17.66 -36.22
CA CYS A 616 1.52 -17.34 -34.80
C CYS A 616 0.13 -17.71 -34.25
N ALA A 617 -0.93 -17.32 -34.97
CA ALA A 617 -2.30 -17.64 -34.59
C ALA A 617 -2.57 -19.15 -34.60
N ALA A 618 -2.11 -19.86 -35.64
CA ALA A 618 -2.34 -21.30 -35.79
C ALA A 618 -1.66 -22.14 -34.72
N ASP A 619 -0.45 -21.76 -34.28
CA ASP A 619 0.23 -22.45 -33.19
C ASP A 619 -0.48 -22.23 -31.84
N ILE A 620 -1.06 -21.05 -31.61
CA ILE A 620 -1.72 -20.69 -30.34
C ILE A 620 -3.16 -21.23 -30.27
N GLN A 621 -3.94 -21.04 -31.31
CA GLN A 621 -5.39 -21.32 -31.32
C GLN A 621 -5.69 -22.82 -31.14
N GLY A 622 -6.58 -23.14 -30.21
CA GLY A 622 -6.99 -24.49 -29.87
C GLY A 622 -5.99 -25.31 -29.05
N SER A 623 -4.76 -24.83 -28.86
CA SER A 623 -3.70 -25.54 -28.11
C SER A 623 -3.25 -24.79 -26.85
N TYR A 624 -3.15 -23.46 -26.93
CA TYR A 624 -2.60 -22.63 -25.85
C TYR A 624 -3.51 -21.47 -25.43
N ASP A 625 -4.61 -21.24 -26.13
CA ASP A 625 -5.63 -20.20 -25.87
C ASP A 625 -6.68 -20.62 -24.82
N LEU A 626 -6.34 -21.55 -23.92
CA LEU A 626 -7.21 -21.97 -22.84
C LEU A 626 -7.53 -20.79 -21.90
N ALA A 627 -8.78 -20.68 -21.46
CA ALA A 627 -9.21 -19.60 -20.57
C ALA A 627 -8.33 -19.53 -19.30
N GLY A 628 -7.82 -18.33 -19.01
CA GLY A 628 -6.89 -18.05 -17.92
C GLY A 628 -5.41 -18.07 -18.32
N ASN A 629 -5.03 -18.71 -19.44
CA ASN A 629 -3.64 -18.65 -19.91
C ASN A 629 -3.25 -17.21 -20.27
N ILE A 630 -1.97 -16.89 -20.15
CA ILE A 630 -1.46 -15.53 -20.36
C ILE A 630 -0.66 -15.48 -21.64
N LEU A 631 -1.04 -14.58 -22.56
CA LEU A 631 -0.29 -14.26 -23.76
C LEU A 631 0.61 -13.05 -23.51
N VAL A 632 1.90 -13.21 -23.73
CA VAL A 632 2.86 -12.11 -23.90
C VAL A 632 3.27 -12.10 -25.36
N LEU A 633 3.02 -10.99 -26.05
CA LEU A 633 3.34 -10.85 -27.47
C LEU A 633 4.06 -9.53 -27.72
N ALA A 634 5.18 -9.59 -28.43
CA ALA A 634 5.93 -8.39 -28.81
C ALA A 634 6.46 -8.49 -30.24
N THR A 635 6.22 -7.46 -31.02
CA THR A 635 6.77 -7.33 -32.37
C THR A 635 8.14 -6.66 -32.32
N TYR A 636 9.06 -6.99 -33.23
CA TYR A 636 10.35 -6.33 -33.38
C TYR A 636 10.68 -6.12 -34.87
N GLY A 637 11.32 -4.99 -35.18
CA GLY A 637 11.65 -4.59 -36.55
C GLY A 637 10.47 -4.43 -37.51
N LEU A 638 9.23 -4.43 -37.00
CA LEU A 638 8.02 -4.36 -37.80
C LEU A 638 7.85 -2.98 -38.46
N ASP A 639 7.15 -2.96 -39.59
CA ASP A 639 6.63 -1.74 -40.19
C ASP A 639 5.15 -1.55 -39.82
N ARG A 640 4.71 -0.30 -39.73
CA ARG A 640 3.30 0.08 -39.50
C ARG A 640 2.35 -0.60 -40.49
N GLY A 641 2.79 -0.83 -41.72
CA GLY A 641 2.01 -1.54 -42.76
C GLY A 641 1.88 -3.06 -42.57
N MET A 642 2.36 -3.64 -41.44
CA MET A 642 2.23 -5.08 -41.08
C MET A 642 1.21 -5.35 -39.96
N PRO A 643 -0.04 -4.84 -40.02
CA PRO A 643 -1.02 -5.12 -38.97
C PRO A 643 -1.31 -6.62 -38.85
N PRO A 644 -1.86 -7.10 -37.71
CA PRO A 644 -2.31 -8.48 -37.59
C PRO A 644 -3.35 -8.83 -38.66
N THR A 645 -3.31 -10.06 -39.16
CA THR A 645 -4.39 -10.59 -40.02
C THR A 645 -5.70 -10.70 -39.23
N HIS A 646 -6.84 -10.84 -39.92
CA HIS A 646 -8.13 -11.05 -39.24
C HIS A 646 -8.10 -12.28 -38.30
N THR A 647 -7.45 -13.37 -38.72
CA THR A 647 -7.29 -14.57 -37.89
C THR A 647 -6.46 -14.30 -36.65
N ALA A 648 -5.34 -13.58 -36.80
CA ALA A 648 -4.49 -13.22 -35.68
C ALA A 648 -5.20 -12.23 -34.74
N LEU A 649 -5.90 -11.22 -35.27
CA LEU A 649 -6.69 -10.29 -34.45
C LEU A 649 -7.70 -11.05 -33.59
N GLY A 650 -8.44 -12.01 -34.16
CA GLY A 650 -9.39 -12.83 -33.39
C GLY A 650 -8.71 -13.57 -32.23
N MET A 651 -7.50 -14.12 -32.44
CA MET A 651 -6.69 -14.71 -31.36
C MET A 651 -6.30 -13.66 -30.30
N LEU A 652 -5.80 -12.50 -30.71
CA LEU A 652 -5.41 -11.42 -29.78
C LEU A 652 -6.61 -10.91 -28.97
N GLU A 653 -7.79 -10.77 -29.59
CA GLU A 653 -9.04 -10.37 -28.93
C GLU A 653 -9.49 -11.40 -27.89
N THR A 654 -9.28 -12.71 -28.13
CA THR A 654 -9.54 -13.72 -27.10
C THR A 654 -8.62 -13.60 -25.89
N ALA A 655 -7.42 -13.02 -26.06
CA ALA A 655 -6.51 -12.64 -24.98
C ALA A 655 -6.79 -11.23 -24.43
N GLY A 656 -7.85 -10.56 -24.90
CA GLY A 656 -8.28 -9.25 -24.44
C GLY A 656 -7.66 -8.06 -25.17
N ALA A 657 -6.97 -8.24 -26.31
CA ALA A 657 -6.55 -7.08 -27.12
C ALA A 657 -7.76 -6.23 -27.54
N GLY A 658 -7.55 -4.93 -27.76
CA GLY A 658 -8.64 -4.03 -28.14
C GLY A 658 -8.16 -2.68 -28.65
N PRO A 659 -8.33 -1.57 -27.90
CA PRO A 659 -8.20 -0.22 -28.45
C PRO A 659 -6.89 0.06 -29.18
N VAL A 660 -5.75 -0.45 -28.70
CA VAL A 660 -4.43 -0.13 -29.27
C VAL A 660 -4.21 -0.88 -30.58
N VAL A 661 -4.45 -2.20 -30.62
CA VAL A 661 -4.36 -2.96 -31.88
C VAL A 661 -5.39 -2.50 -32.90
N ASN A 662 -6.60 -2.12 -32.45
CA ASN A 662 -7.65 -1.59 -33.33
C ASN A 662 -7.26 -0.23 -33.93
N ASP A 663 -6.65 0.66 -33.14
CA ASP A 663 -6.11 1.92 -33.64
C ASP A 663 -5.00 1.69 -34.68
N TRP A 664 -4.11 0.72 -34.42
CA TRP A 664 -3.09 0.34 -35.39
C TRP A 664 -3.72 -0.13 -36.70
N ILE A 665 -4.67 -1.07 -36.66
CA ILE A 665 -5.33 -1.61 -37.86
C ILE A 665 -6.06 -0.50 -38.63
N ALA A 666 -6.79 0.37 -37.93
CA ALA A 666 -7.53 1.48 -38.55
C ALA A 666 -6.63 2.49 -39.28
N HIS A 667 -5.37 2.60 -38.85
CA HIS A 667 -4.40 3.55 -39.39
C HIS A 667 -3.28 2.89 -40.20
N ALA A 668 -3.26 1.57 -40.35
CA ALA A 668 -2.27 0.88 -41.16
C ALA A 668 -2.62 0.96 -42.65
N ASP A 669 -1.62 1.25 -43.48
CA ASP A 669 -1.73 1.05 -44.94
C ASP A 669 -1.24 -0.36 -45.26
N ALA A 670 -2.12 -1.34 -45.02
CA ALA A 670 -1.77 -2.77 -44.99
C ALA A 670 -1.10 -3.23 -46.30
N GLY A 671 0.11 -3.79 -46.20
CA GLY A 671 0.89 -4.28 -47.35
C GLY A 671 1.61 -3.20 -48.17
N SER A 672 1.47 -1.92 -47.83
CA SER A 672 2.09 -0.81 -48.55
C SER A 672 3.58 -0.67 -48.20
N MET A 673 4.48 -1.12 -49.11
CA MET A 673 5.95 -0.85 -49.10
C MET A 673 6.20 0.66 -49.12
N MET A 674 6.09 1.33 -47.98
CA MET A 674 6.46 2.73 -47.90
C MET A 674 7.97 2.85 -47.77
N GLY A 675 8.63 2.79 -48.92
CA GLY A 675 10.08 2.90 -49.05
C GLY A 675 10.45 2.89 -50.53
N GLY A 676 11.35 3.78 -50.95
CA GLY A 676 11.92 3.69 -52.29
C GLY A 676 12.67 2.35 -52.50
N PRO A 677 13.27 2.11 -53.68
CA PRO A 677 13.98 0.85 -53.99
C PRO A 677 15.13 0.49 -53.02
N THR A 678 15.49 1.39 -52.10
CA THR A 678 16.55 1.26 -51.10
C THR A 678 16.03 1.13 -49.66
N THR A 679 14.73 1.19 -49.42
CA THR A 679 14.13 1.19 -48.06
C THR A 679 13.21 -0.01 -47.91
N TRP A 680 13.46 -0.83 -46.90
CA TRP A 680 12.68 -2.03 -46.59
C TRP A 680 11.63 -1.77 -45.50
N ILE A 681 12.04 -1.14 -44.38
CA ILE A 681 11.13 -0.65 -43.32
C ILE A 681 11.22 0.87 -43.29
N GLY A 682 10.13 1.53 -43.67
CA GLY A 682 10.07 3.01 -43.74
C GLY A 682 9.40 3.63 -42.52
N TYR A 683 8.42 2.92 -41.95
CA TYR A 683 7.65 3.35 -40.79
C TYR A 683 7.77 2.31 -39.69
N ALA A 684 8.95 2.27 -39.08
CA ALA A 684 9.22 1.40 -37.95
C ALA A 684 8.13 1.52 -36.87
N PHE A 685 7.60 0.37 -36.47
CA PHE A 685 6.47 0.24 -35.57
C PHE A 685 6.72 -0.92 -34.60
N SER A 686 6.51 -0.67 -33.31
CA SER A 686 6.59 -1.72 -32.29
C SER A 686 5.28 -1.78 -31.52
N TYR A 687 4.75 -2.98 -31.37
CA TYR A 687 3.61 -3.31 -30.54
C TYR A 687 4.02 -4.37 -29.51
N ALA A 688 3.54 -4.21 -28.28
CA ALA A 688 3.62 -5.25 -27.27
C ALA A 688 2.30 -5.32 -26.49
N MET A 689 1.93 -6.53 -26.10
CA MET A 689 0.78 -6.77 -25.24
C MET A 689 1.04 -7.87 -24.22
N VAL A 690 0.34 -7.76 -23.10
CA VAL A 690 0.15 -8.83 -22.13
C VAL A 690 -1.35 -8.98 -21.91
N GLY A 691 -1.89 -10.17 -22.15
CA GLY A 691 -3.33 -10.45 -22.11
C GLY A 691 -3.65 -11.80 -21.49
N VAL A 692 -4.90 -11.99 -21.05
CA VAL A 692 -5.39 -13.24 -20.46
C VAL A 692 -6.46 -13.82 -21.38
N PHE A 693 -6.29 -15.06 -21.82
CA PHE A 693 -7.25 -15.76 -22.65
C PHE A 693 -8.59 -15.95 -21.92
N GLY A 694 -9.69 -15.77 -22.65
CA GLY A 694 -11.04 -15.72 -22.08
C GLY A 694 -11.42 -14.37 -21.47
N GLY A 695 -10.52 -13.39 -21.51
CA GLY A 695 -10.80 -11.99 -21.21
C GLY A 695 -11.70 -11.35 -22.28
N ALA A 696 -12.44 -10.30 -21.89
CA ALA A 696 -13.19 -9.51 -22.86
C ALA A 696 -12.23 -8.64 -23.69
N PRO A 697 -12.56 -8.30 -24.96
CA PRO A 697 -11.75 -7.38 -25.74
C PRO A 697 -11.49 -6.05 -25.01
N GLY A 698 -10.25 -5.58 -25.07
CA GLY A 698 -9.77 -4.39 -24.37
C GLY A 698 -9.33 -4.60 -22.91
N THR A 699 -9.28 -5.83 -22.40
CA THR A 699 -8.73 -6.11 -21.06
C THR A 699 -7.22 -6.37 -21.04
N ALA A 700 -6.57 -6.52 -22.20
CA ALA A 700 -5.13 -6.67 -22.30
C ALA A 700 -4.42 -5.32 -22.07
N ILE A 701 -3.19 -5.40 -21.57
CA ILE A 701 -2.32 -4.23 -21.44
C ILE A 701 -1.51 -4.12 -22.72
N GLU A 702 -1.82 -3.11 -23.53
CA GLU A 702 -1.22 -2.90 -24.84
C GLU A 702 -0.43 -1.60 -24.87
N VAL A 703 0.69 -1.60 -25.60
CA VAL A 703 1.46 -0.39 -25.88
C VAL A 703 1.98 -0.43 -27.31
N THR A 704 2.11 0.76 -27.91
CA THR A 704 2.71 0.94 -29.23
C THR A 704 3.65 2.15 -29.26
N THR A 705 4.62 2.15 -30.17
CA THR A 705 5.37 3.36 -30.54
C THR A 705 4.47 4.36 -31.26
N SER A 706 4.71 5.67 -31.07
CA SER A 706 3.99 6.71 -31.81
C SER A 706 4.18 6.59 -33.32
N LEU A 707 3.13 6.87 -34.09
CA LEU A 707 3.13 6.77 -35.55
C LEU A 707 4.11 7.78 -36.16
N GLY A 708 5.28 7.33 -36.61
CA GLY A 708 6.21 8.15 -37.42
C GLY A 708 7.65 8.28 -36.94
N GLY A 709 8.04 7.63 -35.84
CA GLY A 709 9.44 7.57 -35.41
C GLY A 709 9.79 6.18 -34.89
N GLY A 710 10.84 5.56 -35.44
CA GLY A 710 11.42 4.35 -34.84
C GLY A 710 11.68 4.58 -33.36
N GLY A 711 11.41 3.55 -32.55
CA GLY A 711 11.31 3.74 -31.11
C GLY A 711 11.55 2.47 -30.34
N LYS A 712 12.15 2.64 -29.17
CA LYS A 712 12.14 1.62 -28.12
C LYS A 712 10.84 1.74 -27.35
N LEU A 713 10.27 0.61 -27.02
CA LEU A 713 9.06 0.49 -26.25
C LEU A 713 9.33 -0.43 -25.06
N THR A 714 8.82 -0.03 -23.90
CA THR A 714 8.84 -0.83 -22.68
C THR A 714 7.41 -0.99 -22.19
N LEU A 715 7.01 -2.23 -21.93
CA LEU A 715 5.78 -2.58 -21.25
C LEU A 715 6.13 -3.20 -19.90
N GLN A 716 5.48 -2.74 -18.84
CA GLN A 716 5.56 -3.32 -17.51
C GLN A 716 4.17 -3.82 -17.11
N THR A 717 4.12 -5.02 -16.56
CA THR A 717 2.87 -5.67 -16.15
C THR A 717 3.10 -6.37 -14.83
N PHE A 718 2.21 -6.13 -13.88
CA PHE A 718 2.15 -6.85 -12.62
C PHE A 718 1.06 -7.92 -12.70
N PHE A 719 1.33 -9.08 -12.11
CA PHE A 719 0.37 -10.17 -11.99
C PHE A 719 -0.16 -10.28 -10.57
N TYR A 720 -1.46 -10.52 -10.41
CA TYR A 720 -2.14 -10.60 -9.12
C TYR A 720 -2.99 -11.86 -9.05
N ARG A 721 -3.11 -12.49 -7.88
CA ARG A 721 -4.08 -13.57 -7.64
C ARG A 721 -5.10 -13.14 -6.61
N ASP A 722 -6.32 -13.66 -6.67
CA ASP A 722 -7.38 -13.44 -5.67
C ASP A 722 -7.30 -14.43 -4.48
N ARG A 723 -6.52 -15.51 -4.64
CA ARG A 723 -6.24 -16.54 -3.63
C ARG A 723 -4.95 -17.27 -3.96
N PHE A 724 -4.43 -18.03 -3.00
CA PHE A 724 -3.14 -18.72 -3.16
C PHE A 724 -3.11 -19.68 -4.37
N ASP A 725 -4.24 -20.36 -4.64
CA ASP A 725 -4.48 -21.27 -5.77
C ASP A 725 -5.21 -20.61 -6.95
N GLY A 726 -5.33 -19.27 -6.95
CA GLY A 726 -6.14 -18.51 -7.90
C GLY A 726 -5.45 -18.31 -9.24
N GLN A 727 -6.25 -18.00 -10.27
CA GLN A 727 -5.72 -17.58 -11.57
C GLN A 727 -5.11 -16.18 -11.47
N TYR A 728 -4.09 -15.93 -12.27
CA TYR A 728 -3.50 -14.60 -12.35
C TYR A 728 -4.41 -13.63 -13.14
N THR A 729 -4.58 -12.44 -12.58
CA THR A 729 -5.06 -11.24 -13.26
C THR A 729 -3.88 -10.31 -13.51
N ILE A 730 -4.03 -9.34 -14.42
CA ILE A 730 -2.96 -8.43 -14.80
C ILE A 730 -3.33 -6.97 -14.51
N ALA A 731 -2.35 -6.15 -14.16
CA ALA A 731 -2.48 -4.70 -14.22
C ALA A 731 -1.20 -4.06 -14.77
N ARG A 732 -1.36 -2.87 -15.37
CA ARG A 732 -0.24 -2.12 -15.92
C ARG A 732 0.64 -1.60 -14.78
N GLY A 733 1.94 -1.79 -14.92
CA GLY A 733 2.95 -1.29 -13.99
C GLY A 733 3.63 -0.01 -14.40
#